data_AF-A0A6I0EJ40-F1
#
_entry.id   AF-A0A6I0EJ40-F1
#
_cell.length_a   1.000
_cell.length_b   1.000
_cell.length_c   1.000
_cell.angle_alpha   90.00
_cell.angle_beta   90.00
_cell.angle_gamma   90.00
#
_symmetry.space_group_name_H-M   'P 1'
#
loop_
_entity.id
_entity.type
_entity.pdbx_description
1 polymer ?
#
loop_
_entity_poly.entity_id
_entity_poly.type
_entity_poly.pdbx_seq_one_letter_code
_entity_poly.pdbx_strand_id
1 'polypeptide(L)'
;MDVKQALDAVMANPAAYARSILLTVVVIAALIALFKVGPRLWRVIEEVFFTYWQLAMLGTAAVALSLAGGWTTWDGMTNFTGEPVLSFMFTFGIHGVMLIVAWLIGESFATGMSTVPRSGIARVTAPLIVVIGLAVVLLAAAVGFYQWKYGIEADYWIKALTAAGLIFGVLGFIAVFARTDVVAPYAQALRIMAKNSMLWVMFLACMSTSVFFSFDSRFNVVFPQDQRERVSEMRATNQVSGIIADIGTTIANQELEQTSALFQSEGWHAYEGQLDRLAGAAQGSTGEIEKYFNDQIEARNRGIKEQQERITTAQSGQAGIAGKKTSLTDELARLEGDRATLAADYAATKTELDSRAKAIDAKRVEAMAEGKGVEGTLKEGRGPVYRQLMGELGKMQAAYKIQDDRVKDAKKRLDTAEARISQIKRELASIDGELAKYKGEEETAAQRIRMVQENIAGEDASQRIDPGRVLPAFETARAEFRQRPDAAHLAEVQQRCSQLYSAMFAADVTKPKVAGIDCDPKQASEAAAALFTLQAGTKAFNANCVGGDKLAAQRSTDALFGFAVKCLSDSGLPSRQTDELRTKISFAEMNRDDKAHRFVVSWNAFQDGNRLAYLALAIAIGIDSLIFMTGLFGANAVRSPLADVPSAKGRNSQQLEAIVENALLPDTLDNARATLNAMRPITNASGFMAEVRPELLDAHAERQVLGVLNAGATINAVEYDEAQGRYLVRAELYEFLSIVAKRSFEADKANVDLAELEKIVGVALLPDINQNAETVLHYMHPIDEDRGFTAEINLGEVADEHKRTVRSTLNAGATLGRVQRRGKNAHEFWIHRDLYKTLARIRARTLFSDYARPRIGQGGERRGSLIPDSTRAIEHKPAKALIDDEPSTEIREGFLTELLAALNIKPEAWGRVSGAAYGAAIAANDAFGRARRVNSALDSVLRKREDEARLSFDEAYRLLKSKLKPQASWDQQLLDDAYQELDQHWAVLMLLPNGPYESLLQDLVESLEADAGAGRLSNDQAALYGAARTLGDALRASARSNEASWRRLEMRFDEVPRAEARVAGDGSRTLN
;
A
#
# COMPACT_ATOMS: atom_id res chain seq x y z
N MET A 1 9.74 4.03 -64.61
CA MET A 1 9.16 5.05 -63.72
C MET A 1 9.53 6.39 -64.29
N ASP A 2 8.53 7.23 -64.55
CA ASP A 2 8.68 8.51 -65.24
C ASP A 2 9.39 9.53 -64.34
N VAL A 3 10.53 10.06 -64.81
CA VAL A 3 11.41 10.95 -64.04
C VAL A 3 10.69 12.25 -63.68
N LYS A 4 9.71 12.67 -64.49
CA LYS A 4 8.85 13.83 -64.20
C LYS A 4 7.92 13.59 -63.01
N GLN A 5 7.30 12.41 -62.91
CA GLN A 5 6.46 12.06 -61.74
C GLN A 5 7.27 11.98 -60.44
N ALA A 6 8.52 11.51 -60.51
CA ALA A 6 9.40 11.51 -59.35
C ALA A 6 9.82 12.94 -58.95
N LEU A 7 10.09 13.82 -59.92
CA LEU A 7 10.48 15.21 -59.64
C LEU A 7 9.30 16.03 -59.08
N ASP A 8 8.10 15.83 -59.61
CA ASP A 8 6.88 16.50 -59.15
C ASP A 8 6.47 16.02 -57.74
N ALA A 9 6.68 14.73 -57.42
CA ALA A 9 6.48 14.19 -56.07
C ALA A 9 7.51 14.69 -55.03
N VAL A 10 8.76 14.96 -55.46
CA VAL A 10 9.82 15.54 -54.62
C VAL A 10 9.57 17.03 -54.35
N MET A 11 9.06 17.77 -55.34
CA MET A 11 8.72 19.20 -55.20
C MET A 11 7.45 19.44 -54.38
N ALA A 12 6.54 18.47 -54.31
CA ALA A 12 5.30 18.56 -53.53
C ALA A 12 5.51 18.39 -52.01
N ASN A 13 6.62 17.78 -51.56
CA ASN A 13 6.90 17.61 -50.13
C ASN A 13 8.41 17.51 -49.83
N PRO A 14 9.16 18.62 -49.94
CA PRO A 14 10.63 18.61 -49.86
C PRO A 14 11.18 18.15 -48.50
N ALA A 15 10.42 18.34 -47.41
CA ALA A 15 10.80 17.94 -46.05
C ALA A 15 10.82 16.41 -45.86
N ALA A 16 9.87 15.69 -46.46
CA ALA A 16 9.81 14.22 -46.34
C ALA A 16 10.92 13.53 -47.14
N TYR A 17 11.24 14.05 -48.33
CA TYR A 17 12.30 13.50 -49.17
C TYR A 17 13.70 13.85 -48.64
N ALA A 18 13.92 15.06 -48.12
CA ALA A 18 15.19 15.41 -47.46
C ALA A 18 15.50 14.48 -46.28
N ARG A 19 14.48 14.13 -45.48
CA ARG A 19 14.59 13.18 -44.36
C ARG A 19 14.96 11.77 -44.84
N SER A 20 14.36 11.31 -45.94
CA SER A 20 14.67 10.00 -46.51
C SER A 20 16.09 9.92 -47.10
N ILE A 21 16.54 10.97 -47.82
CA ILE A 21 17.87 11.05 -48.43
C ILE A 21 18.97 11.11 -47.36
N LEU A 22 18.74 11.84 -46.27
CA LEU A 22 19.69 11.95 -45.17
C LEU A 22 19.84 10.61 -44.43
N LEU A 23 18.74 9.85 -44.27
CA LEU A 23 18.75 8.47 -43.77
C LEU A 23 19.55 7.54 -44.68
N THR A 24 19.36 7.60 -46.01
CA THR A 24 20.14 6.76 -46.94
C THR A 24 21.63 7.10 -46.91
N VAL A 25 21.98 8.39 -46.83
CA VAL A 25 23.39 8.83 -46.73
C VAL A 25 24.03 8.35 -45.42
N VAL A 26 23.30 8.39 -44.29
CA VAL A 26 23.78 7.86 -43.00
C VAL A 26 23.94 6.33 -43.05
N VAL A 27 23.01 5.61 -43.67
CA VAL A 27 23.12 4.15 -43.85
C VAL A 27 24.30 3.77 -44.73
N ILE A 28 24.52 4.51 -45.83
CA ILE A 28 25.66 4.28 -46.72
C ILE A 28 26.99 4.62 -46.01
N ALA A 29 27.04 5.71 -45.24
CA ALA A 29 28.22 6.06 -44.44
C ALA A 29 28.50 5.00 -43.36
N ALA A 30 27.46 4.47 -42.70
CA ALA A 30 27.59 3.39 -41.72
C ALA A 30 28.09 2.09 -42.36
N LEU A 31 27.59 1.72 -43.55
CA LEU A 31 28.05 0.55 -44.30
C LEU A 31 29.50 0.69 -44.77
N ILE A 32 29.90 1.89 -45.21
CA ILE A 32 31.30 2.18 -45.60
C ILE A 32 32.23 2.10 -44.39
N ALA A 33 31.83 2.61 -43.23
CA ALA A 33 32.57 2.49 -41.98
C ALA A 33 32.71 1.01 -41.55
N LEU A 34 31.63 0.23 -41.66
CA LEU A 34 31.63 -1.20 -41.34
C LEU A 34 32.59 -2.00 -42.23
N PHE A 35 32.61 -1.75 -43.53
CA PHE A 35 33.43 -2.51 -44.48
C PHE A 35 34.92 -2.13 -44.48
N LYS A 36 35.27 -0.85 -44.27
CA LYS A 36 36.67 -0.40 -44.28
C LYS A 36 37.37 -0.54 -42.93
N VAL A 37 36.64 -0.31 -41.83
CA VAL A 37 37.21 -0.30 -40.47
C VAL A 37 36.96 -1.63 -39.77
N GLY A 38 35.91 -2.37 -40.14
CA GLY A 38 35.50 -3.64 -39.55
C GLY A 38 36.61 -4.68 -39.38
N PRO A 39 37.46 -4.99 -40.38
CA PRO A 39 38.50 -6.01 -40.22
C PRO A 39 39.62 -5.60 -39.25
N ARG A 40 39.91 -4.30 -39.14
CA ARG A 40 40.90 -3.76 -38.21
C ARG A 40 40.33 -3.64 -36.80
N LEU A 41 39.09 -3.17 -36.68
CA LEU A 41 38.34 -3.16 -35.43
C LEU A 41 38.14 -4.58 -34.91
N TRP A 42 37.84 -5.55 -35.76
CA TRP A 42 37.60 -6.94 -35.35
C TRP A 42 38.84 -7.58 -34.76
N ARG A 43 40.04 -7.37 -35.33
CA ARG A 43 41.30 -7.84 -34.71
C ARG A 43 41.59 -7.19 -33.37
N VAL A 44 41.35 -5.88 -33.25
CA VAL A 44 41.55 -5.14 -31.99
C VAL A 44 40.51 -5.58 -30.94
N ILE A 45 39.26 -5.78 -31.35
CA ILE A 45 38.18 -6.29 -30.50
C ILE A 45 38.49 -7.72 -30.05
N GLU A 46 38.98 -8.58 -30.95
CA GLU A 46 39.39 -9.96 -30.67
C GLU A 46 40.56 -10.02 -29.67
N GLU A 47 41.61 -9.23 -29.89
CA GLU A 47 42.74 -9.10 -28.96
C GLU A 47 42.31 -8.55 -27.58
N VAL A 48 41.40 -7.57 -27.54
CA VAL A 48 40.90 -6.98 -26.28
C VAL A 48 39.94 -7.94 -25.56
N PHE A 49 39.07 -8.67 -26.28
CA PHE A 49 38.14 -9.64 -25.69
C PHE A 49 38.87 -10.86 -25.12
N PHE A 50 39.92 -11.34 -25.78
CA PHE A 50 40.64 -12.55 -25.35
C PHE A 50 41.76 -12.28 -24.35
N THR A 51 42.36 -11.07 -24.34
CA THR A 51 43.43 -10.71 -23.39
C THR A 51 42.88 -10.08 -22.11
N TYR A 52 41.77 -9.33 -22.20
CA TYR A 52 41.14 -8.63 -21.08
C TYR A 52 39.60 -8.74 -21.13
N TRP A 53 39.08 -9.97 -20.99
CA TRP A 53 37.65 -10.26 -21.14
C TRP A 53 36.73 -9.45 -20.20
N GLN A 54 37.21 -9.08 -19.01
CA GLN A 54 36.47 -8.27 -18.03
C GLN A 54 36.23 -6.84 -18.54
N LEU A 55 37.25 -6.25 -19.16
CA LEU A 55 37.18 -4.92 -19.76
C LEU A 55 36.23 -4.90 -20.96
N ALA A 56 36.30 -5.94 -21.78
CA ALA A 56 35.42 -6.08 -22.92
C ALA A 56 33.95 -6.31 -22.50
N MET A 57 33.71 -7.05 -21.42
CA MET A 57 32.38 -7.20 -20.82
C MET A 57 31.83 -5.89 -20.25
N LEU A 58 32.61 -5.14 -19.47
CA LEU A 58 32.15 -3.87 -18.90
C LEU A 58 31.88 -2.82 -19.99
N GLY A 59 32.74 -2.73 -21.00
CA GLY A 59 32.55 -1.84 -22.15
C GLY A 59 31.34 -2.21 -23.00
N THR A 60 31.12 -3.50 -23.28
CA THR A 60 29.93 -3.95 -24.04
C THR A 60 28.64 -3.79 -23.24
N ALA A 61 28.67 -4.03 -21.92
CA ALA A 61 27.54 -3.76 -21.03
C ALA A 61 27.17 -2.27 -21.01
N ALA A 62 28.16 -1.37 -20.94
CA ALA A 62 27.92 0.08 -20.98
C ALA A 62 27.24 0.52 -22.30
N VAL A 63 27.70 -0.01 -23.44
CA VAL A 63 27.08 0.28 -24.75
C VAL A 63 25.66 -0.30 -24.84
N ALA A 64 25.45 -1.54 -24.39
CA ALA A 64 24.14 -2.18 -24.41
C ALA A 64 23.13 -1.45 -23.52
N LEU A 65 23.54 -1.05 -22.31
CA LEU A 65 22.71 -0.26 -21.40
C LEU A 65 22.43 1.14 -21.94
N SER A 66 23.42 1.78 -22.59
CA SER A 66 23.24 3.08 -23.23
C SER A 66 22.25 3.02 -24.41
N LEU A 67 22.26 1.93 -25.19
CA LEU A 67 21.25 1.69 -26.24
C LEU A 67 19.87 1.38 -25.66
N ALA A 68 19.78 0.60 -24.59
CA ALA A 68 18.51 0.29 -23.93
C ALA A 68 17.88 1.51 -23.24
N GLY A 69 18.69 2.31 -22.52
CA GLY A 69 18.30 3.61 -21.98
C GLY A 69 17.89 4.57 -23.11
N GLY A 70 18.73 4.64 -24.16
CA GLY A 70 18.52 5.47 -25.34
C GLY A 70 17.19 5.20 -26.05
N TRP A 71 16.79 3.93 -26.16
CA TRP A 71 15.48 3.56 -26.70
C TRP A 71 14.32 4.16 -25.91
N THR A 72 14.35 4.04 -24.58
CA THR A 72 13.27 4.58 -23.72
C THR A 72 13.24 6.10 -23.66
N THR A 73 14.41 6.73 -23.69
CA THR A 73 14.53 8.19 -23.76
C THR A 73 14.06 8.69 -25.12
N TRP A 74 14.31 7.94 -26.21
CA TRP A 74 13.83 8.26 -27.54
C TRP A 74 12.32 8.16 -27.63
N ASP A 75 11.73 7.08 -27.15
CA ASP A 75 10.29 6.90 -27.12
C ASP A 75 9.59 8.04 -26.36
N GLY A 76 10.03 8.35 -25.13
CA GLY A 76 9.47 9.48 -24.36
C GLY A 76 9.66 10.84 -25.04
N MET A 77 10.78 11.05 -25.71
CA MET A 77 11.02 12.30 -26.42
C MET A 77 10.26 12.38 -27.74
N THR A 78 10.00 11.27 -28.42
CA THR A 78 9.12 11.23 -29.61
C THR A 78 7.68 11.55 -29.24
N ASN A 79 7.22 11.06 -28.08
CA ASN A 79 5.92 11.39 -27.51
C ASN A 79 5.82 12.89 -27.16
N PHE A 80 6.94 13.55 -26.84
CA PHE A 80 6.97 14.97 -26.50
C PHE A 80 7.07 15.89 -27.72
N THR A 81 7.95 15.61 -28.68
CA THR A 81 8.22 16.52 -29.81
C THR A 81 7.31 16.26 -31.02
N GLY A 82 6.71 15.07 -31.11
CA GLY A 82 6.01 14.61 -32.30
C GLY A 82 6.91 14.31 -33.52
N GLU A 83 8.23 14.50 -33.40
CA GLU A 83 9.19 14.41 -34.51
C GLU A 83 10.27 13.35 -34.26
N PRO A 84 10.16 12.14 -34.84
CA PRO A 84 11.01 11.02 -34.43
C PRO A 84 12.52 11.16 -34.75
N VAL A 85 12.88 11.95 -35.78
CA VAL A 85 14.29 12.13 -36.17
C VAL A 85 15.00 13.14 -35.27
N LEU A 86 14.32 14.24 -34.93
CA LEU A 86 14.85 15.24 -34.01
C LEU A 86 15.08 14.62 -32.62
N SER A 87 14.10 13.84 -32.14
CA SER A 87 14.22 13.11 -30.88
C SER A 87 15.37 12.11 -30.90
N PHE A 88 15.58 11.39 -32.01
CA PHE A 88 16.72 10.47 -32.13
C PHE A 88 18.06 11.20 -32.00
N MET A 89 18.25 12.32 -32.69
CA MET A 89 19.49 13.11 -32.61
C MET A 89 19.79 13.60 -31.19
N PHE A 90 18.77 14.09 -30.47
CA PHE A 90 18.92 14.51 -29.08
C PHE A 90 19.25 13.34 -28.16
N THR A 91 18.59 12.19 -28.33
CA THR A 91 18.85 11.00 -27.49
C THR A 91 20.26 10.46 -27.65
N PHE A 92 20.75 10.44 -28.90
CA PHE A 92 22.13 10.07 -29.22
C PHE A 92 23.12 11.04 -28.59
N GLY A 93 22.85 12.35 -28.65
CA GLY A 93 23.66 13.37 -28.00
C GLY A 93 23.72 13.19 -26.47
N ILE A 94 22.56 13.01 -25.83
CA ILE A 94 22.46 12.84 -24.36
C ILE A 94 23.22 11.58 -23.91
N HIS A 95 22.96 10.43 -24.54
CA HIS A 95 23.58 9.16 -24.14
C HIS A 95 25.07 9.09 -24.48
N GLY A 96 25.47 9.67 -25.63
CA GLY A 96 26.87 9.77 -26.01
C GLY A 96 27.68 10.62 -25.03
N VAL A 97 27.18 11.80 -24.67
CA VAL A 97 27.83 12.66 -23.66
C VAL A 97 27.84 11.97 -22.30
N MET A 98 26.73 11.36 -21.88
CA MET A 98 26.62 10.68 -20.59
C MET A 98 27.66 9.55 -20.43
N LEU A 99 27.87 8.73 -21.47
CA LEU A 99 28.84 7.64 -21.46
C LEU A 99 30.29 8.15 -21.44
N ILE A 100 30.61 9.15 -22.26
CA ILE A 100 31.95 9.77 -22.29
C ILE A 100 32.28 10.40 -20.93
N VAL A 101 31.33 11.12 -20.34
CA VAL A 101 31.54 11.80 -19.07
C VAL A 101 31.65 10.81 -17.91
N ALA A 102 30.85 9.74 -17.90
CA ALA A 102 30.98 8.67 -16.90
C ALA A 102 32.39 8.06 -16.92
N TRP A 103 32.94 7.84 -18.13
CA TRP A 103 34.31 7.35 -18.30
C TRP A 103 35.36 8.34 -17.78
N LEU A 104 35.26 9.62 -18.15
CA LEU A 104 36.18 10.67 -17.70
C LEU A 104 36.14 10.90 -16.19
N ILE A 105 34.96 10.74 -15.58
CA ILE A 105 34.81 10.74 -14.12
C ILE A 105 35.57 9.54 -13.54
N GLY A 106 35.42 8.34 -14.09
CA GLY A 106 36.18 7.15 -13.67
C GLY A 106 37.70 7.35 -13.70
N GLU A 107 38.23 7.86 -14.81
CA GLU A 107 39.67 8.16 -14.97
C GLU A 107 40.18 9.19 -13.94
N SER A 108 39.33 10.17 -13.62
CA SER A 108 39.63 11.20 -12.62
C SER A 108 39.72 10.66 -11.19
N PHE A 109 38.88 9.69 -10.83
CA PHE A 109 38.98 9.02 -9.52
C PHE A 109 40.20 8.11 -9.46
N ALA A 110 40.49 7.38 -10.54
CA ALA A 110 41.65 6.49 -10.63
C ALA A 110 42.97 7.24 -10.42
N THR A 111 43.13 8.39 -11.09
CA THR A 111 44.37 9.20 -11.03
C THR A 111 44.51 10.02 -9.74
N GLY A 112 43.39 10.34 -9.07
CA GLY A 112 43.39 11.13 -7.85
C GLY A 112 43.69 10.35 -6.57
N MET A 113 43.57 9.02 -6.57
CA MET A 113 43.77 8.18 -5.38
C MET A 113 45.25 7.85 -5.09
N SER A 114 46.14 7.86 -6.09
CA SER A 114 47.58 7.54 -5.91
C SER A 114 48.48 8.72 -5.53
N THR A 115 47.92 9.94 -5.44
CA THR A 115 48.68 11.12 -5.02
C THR A 115 48.75 11.20 -3.49
N VAL A 116 49.92 10.94 -2.91
CA VAL A 116 50.15 11.16 -1.47
C VAL A 116 50.28 12.66 -1.21
N PRO A 117 49.51 13.26 -0.29
CA PRO A 117 49.70 14.65 0.09
C PRO A 117 51.09 14.80 0.71
N ARG A 118 51.90 15.71 0.17
CA ARG A 118 53.19 16.11 0.76
C ARG A 118 52.92 16.47 2.22
N SER A 119 53.63 15.84 3.16
CA SER A 119 53.56 16.10 4.60
C SER A 119 54.11 17.49 4.93
N GLY A 120 53.43 18.52 4.44
CA GLY A 120 53.53 19.89 4.91
C GLY A 120 52.19 20.20 5.57
N ILE A 121 52.25 20.64 6.83
CA ILE A 121 51.11 21.07 7.64
C ILE A 121 50.17 21.93 6.77
N ALA A 122 49.12 21.30 6.23
CA ALA A 122 48.09 22.00 5.49
C ALA A 122 47.26 22.74 6.54
N ARG A 123 47.64 24.00 6.81
CA ARG A 123 46.70 24.95 7.43
C ARG A 123 45.42 24.88 6.62
N VAL A 124 44.30 24.60 7.30
CA VAL A 124 42.94 24.74 6.77
C VAL A 124 42.91 26.05 6.00
N THR A 125 42.83 25.97 4.68
CA THR A 125 42.93 27.17 3.86
C THR A 125 41.62 27.96 4.02
N ALA A 126 41.78 29.27 4.15
CA ALA A 126 40.70 30.25 4.33
C ALA A 126 39.47 30.13 3.39
N PRO A 127 39.52 29.63 2.14
CA PRO A 127 38.33 29.62 1.28
C PRO A 127 37.22 28.67 1.75
N LEU A 128 37.51 27.58 2.47
CA LEU A 128 36.46 26.67 2.96
C LEU A 128 35.59 27.35 4.04
N ILE A 129 36.23 28.11 4.93
CA ILE A 129 35.55 28.90 5.98
C ILE A 129 34.74 30.03 5.34
N VAL A 130 35.25 30.65 4.28
CA VAL A 130 34.54 31.71 3.54
C VAL A 130 33.32 31.16 2.80
N VAL A 131 33.41 29.99 2.16
CA VAL A 131 32.27 29.36 1.46
C VAL A 131 31.18 28.92 2.44
N ILE A 132 31.56 28.33 3.57
CA ILE A 132 30.62 27.96 4.64
C ILE A 132 29.98 29.22 5.24
N GLY A 133 30.77 30.27 5.48
CA GLY A 133 30.26 31.56 5.95
C GLY A 133 29.29 32.21 4.95
N LEU A 134 29.59 32.17 3.65
CA LEU A 134 28.73 32.73 2.60
C LEU A 134 27.40 31.97 2.49
N ALA A 135 27.44 30.63 2.61
CA ALA A 135 26.24 29.80 2.62
C ALA A 135 25.34 30.12 3.83
N VAL A 136 25.93 30.33 5.02
CA VAL A 136 25.20 30.72 6.23
C VAL A 136 24.57 32.11 6.08
N VAL A 137 25.28 33.06 5.50
CA VAL A 137 24.76 34.42 5.25
C VAL A 137 23.62 34.40 4.22
N LEU A 138 23.75 33.62 3.15
CA LEU A 138 22.69 33.47 2.14
C LEU A 138 21.45 32.77 2.70
N LEU A 139 21.64 31.77 3.57
CA LEU A 139 20.54 31.06 4.21
C LEU A 139 19.82 31.95 5.23
N ALA A 140 20.57 32.76 6.00
CA ALA A 140 19.99 33.78 6.88
C ALA A 140 19.24 34.87 6.11
N ALA A 141 19.78 35.30 4.96
CA ALA A 141 19.12 36.27 4.09
C ALA A 141 17.84 35.72 3.45
N ALA A 142 17.83 34.45 3.04
CA ALA A 142 16.65 33.79 2.51
C ALA A 142 15.54 33.65 3.57
N VAL A 143 15.91 33.29 4.80
CA VAL A 143 14.99 33.22 5.95
C VAL A 143 14.44 34.61 6.30
N GLY A 144 15.29 35.64 6.31
CA GLY A 144 14.87 37.03 6.56
C GLY A 144 13.96 37.59 5.45
N PHE A 145 14.22 37.25 4.19
CA PHE A 145 13.37 37.63 3.06
C PHE A 145 11.99 36.94 3.13
N TYR A 146 11.97 35.67 3.54
CA TYR A 146 10.74 34.93 3.76
C TYR A 146 9.91 35.51 4.94
N GLN A 147 10.60 35.88 6.02
CA GLN A 147 10.01 36.57 7.19
C GLN A 147 9.34 37.89 6.80
N TRP A 148 9.95 38.67 5.91
CA TRP A 148 9.41 39.95 5.43
C TRP A 148 8.12 39.79 4.62
N LYS A 149 7.98 38.67 3.89
CA LYS A 149 6.86 38.47 2.94
C LYS A 149 5.65 37.75 3.55
N TYR A 150 5.84 36.85 4.52
CA TYR A 150 4.75 35.95 4.97
C TYR A 150 4.40 36.02 6.45
N GLY A 151 5.25 36.57 7.34
CA GLY A 151 5.04 36.51 8.79
C GLY A 151 5.07 35.07 9.33
N ILE A 152 5.65 34.81 10.50
CA ILE A 152 5.88 33.42 10.96
C ILE A 152 5.44 33.20 12.41
N GLU A 153 4.62 32.17 12.63
CA GLU A 153 4.26 31.59 13.93
C GLU A 153 5.43 30.84 14.59
N ALA A 154 5.46 30.78 15.93
CA ALA A 154 6.60 30.31 16.73
C ALA A 154 7.10 28.88 16.44
N ASP A 155 6.27 28.00 15.87
CA ASP A 155 6.62 26.60 15.58
C ASP A 155 7.67 26.45 14.48
N TYR A 156 7.78 27.43 13.58
CA TYR A 156 8.77 27.40 12.49
C TYR A 156 10.20 27.71 12.98
N TRP A 157 10.34 28.51 14.05
CA TRP A 157 11.65 28.81 14.64
C TRP A 157 12.31 27.57 15.23
N ILE A 158 11.52 26.70 15.84
CA ILE A 158 12.00 25.44 16.41
C ILE A 158 12.45 24.50 15.29
N LYS A 159 11.70 24.41 14.18
CA LYS A 159 12.06 23.62 12.99
C LYS A 159 13.30 24.17 12.26
N ALA A 160 13.44 25.50 12.17
CA ALA A 160 14.60 26.14 11.56
C ALA A 160 15.87 25.99 12.42
N LEU A 161 15.76 26.14 13.75
CA LEU A 161 16.89 25.97 14.68
C LEU A 161 17.32 24.51 14.80
N THR A 162 16.39 23.56 14.75
CA THR A 162 16.72 22.12 14.73
C THR A 162 17.39 21.74 13.41
N ALA A 163 16.91 22.22 12.26
CA ALA A 163 17.58 22.00 10.98
C ALA A 163 18.98 22.62 10.94
N ALA A 164 19.14 23.85 11.43
CA ALA A 164 20.44 24.50 11.55
C ALA A 164 21.38 23.75 12.49
N GLY A 165 20.89 23.31 13.66
CA GLY A 165 21.64 22.53 14.62
C GLY A 165 22.11 21.17 14.07
N LEU A 166 21.29 20.53 13.22
CA LEU A 166 21.64 19.27 12.56
C LEU A 166 22.73 19.50 11.51
N ILE A 167 22.65 20.58 10.74
CA ILE A 167 23.69 20.97 9.76
C ILE A 167 25.00 21.33 10.48
N PHE A 168 24.95 22.10 11.57
CA PHE A 168 26.13 22.42 12.39
C PHE A 168 26.71 21.19 13.08
N GLY A 169 25.86 20.27 13.53
CA GLY A 169 26.26 18.99 14.10
C GLY A 169 27.02 18.14 13.07
N VAL A 170 26.48 18.01 11.86
CA VAL A 170 27.12 17.26 10.76
C VAL A 170 28.41 17.92 10.31
N LEU A 171 28.45 19.25 10.15
CA LEU A 171 29.67 19.99 9.79
C LEU A 171 30.74 19.94 10.89
N GLY A 172 30.33 20.01 12.15
CA GLY A 172 31.20 19.82 13.31
C GLY A 172 31.77 18.41 13.38
N PHE A 173 30.94 17.40 13.10
CA PHE A 173 31.37 16.00 13.02
C PHE A 173 32.40 15.80 11.90
N ILE A 174 32.14 16.34 10.70
CA ILE A 174 33.09 16.27 9.57
C ILE A 174 34.43 16.95 9.91
N ALA A 175 34.41 18.10 10.58
CA ALA A 175 35.63 18.82 10.95
C ALA A 175 36.47 18.11 12.03
N VAL A 176 35.81 17.45 13.00
CA VAL A 176 36.48 16.70 14.07
C VAL A 176 37.03 15.36 13.56
N PHE A 177 36.32 14.70 12.64
CA PHE A 177 36.72 13.40 12.10
C PHE A 177 37.68 13.47 10.90
N ALA A 178 37.89 14.66 10.30
CA ALA A 178 38.87 14.87 9.22
C ALA A 178 40.34 14.56 9.59
N ARG A 179 40.64 14.29 10.87
CA ARG A 179 41.96 13.87 11.37
C ARG A 179 42.14 12.35 11.50
N THR A 180 41.10 11.55 11.27
CA THR A 180 41.18 10.08 11.35
C THR A 180 41.38 9.48 9.95
N ASP A 181 42.16 8.37 9.86
CA ASP A 181 42.47 7.67 8.59
C ASP A 181 41.22 7.20 7.82
N VAL A 182 40.06 7.16 8.48
CA VAL A 182 38.76 6.85 7.89
C VAL A 182 38.26 7.96 6.96
N VAL A 183 38.55 9.24 7.24
CA VAL A 183 38.00 10.39 6.48
C VAL A 183 38.94 10.92 5.40
N ALA A 184 40.24 10.66 5.50
CA ALA A 184 41.21 11.02 4.45
C ALA A 184 40.80 10.55 3.03
N PRO A 185 40.36 9.29 2.80
CA PRO A 185 39.91 8.85 1.48
C PRO A 185 38.61 9.55 1.03
N TYR A 186 37.65 9.83 1.92
CA TYR A 186 36.42 10.54 1.57
C TYR A 186 36.66 12.02 1.28
N ALA A 187 37.54 12.68 2.04
CA ALA A 187 37.94 14.06 1.78
C ALA A 187 38.72 14.17 0.45
N GLN A 188 39.52 13.16 0.11
CA GLN A 188 40.22 13.06 -1.17
C GLN A 188 39.23 12.82 -2.32
N ALA A 189 38.25 11.93 -2.16
CA ALA A 189 37.15 11.73 -3.10
C ALA A 189 36.34 13.03 -3.33
N LEU A 190 35.98 13.74 -2.25
CA LEU A 190 35.27 15.02 -2.33
C LEU A 190 36.09 16.10 -3.05
N ARG A 191 37.41 16.14 -2.82
CA ARG A 191 38.32 17.06 -3.51
C ARG A 191 38.42 16.75 -5.00
N ILE A 192 38.48 15.48 -5.38
CA ILE A 192 38.48 15.04 -6.78
C ILE A 192 37.14 15.43 -7.45
N MET A 193 36.02 15.19 -6.77
CA MET A 193 34.69 15.61 -7.24
C MET A 193 34.61 17.12 -7.45
N ALA A 194 35.11 17.93 -6.50
CA ALA A 194 35.08 19.38 -6.59
C ALA A 194 35.96 19.91 -7.74
N LYS A 195 37.15 19.33 -7.93
CA LYS A 195 38.09 19.70 -9.02
C LYS A 195 37.50 19.43 -10.40
N ASN A 196 36.67 18.39 -10.51
CA ASN A 196 36.02 17.98 -11.75
C ASN A 196 34.50 18.24 -11.72
N SER A 197 34.06 19.24 -10.96
CA SER A 197 32.64 19.56 -10.75
C SER A 197 31.88 19.83 -12.05
N MET A 198 32.55 20.37 -13.07
CA MET A 198 31.96 20.59 -14.39
C MET A 198 31.54 19.27 -15.07
N LEU A 199 32.34 18.20 -14.95
CA LEU A 199 31.98 16.89 -15.49
C LEU A 199 30.76 16.32 -14.76
N TRP A 200 30.71 16.49 -13.44
CA TRP A 200 29.55 16.07 -12.63
C TRP A 200 28.27 16.83 -12.98
N VAL A 201 28.34 18.15 -13.17
CA VAL A 201 27.18 18.96 -13.58
C VAL A 201 26.70 18.51 -14.97
N MET A 202 27.62 18.32 -15.91
CA MET A 202 27.28 17.85 -17.26
C MET A 202 26.66 16.45 -17.24
N PHE A 203 27.19 15.55 -16.41
CA PHE A 203 26.63 14.21 -16.21
C PHE A 203 25.20 14.26 -15.63
N LEU A 204 25.01 14.99 -14.52
CA LEU A 204 23.72 15.10 -13.85
C LEU A 204 22.66 15.79 -14.72
N ALA A 205 23.05 16.77 -15.53
CA ALA A 205 22.15 17.41 -16.48
C ALA A 205 21.68 16.44 -17.58
N CYS A 206 22.60 15.64 -18.15
CA CYS A 206 22.28 14.63 -19.14
C CYS A 206 21.43 13.50 -18.53
N MET A 207 21.80 13.01 -17.35
CA MET A 207 21.07 12.00 -16.59
C MET A 207 19.66 12.47 -16.25
N SER A 208 19.49 13.68 -15.70
CA SER A 208 18.17 14.22 -15.37
C SER A 208 17.27 14.29 -16.61
N THR A 209 17.82 14.75 -17.73
CA THR A 209 17.10 14.82 -19.01
C THR A 209 16.74 13.43 -19.52
N SER A 210 17.65 12.45 -19.42
CA SER A 210 17.40 11.06 -19.81
C SER A 210 16.33 10.40 -18.94
N VAL A 211 16.48 10.44 -17.61
CA VAL A 211 15.51 9.92 -16.63
C VAL A 211 14.13 10.51 -16.87
N PHE A 212 14.03 11.81 -17.13
CA PHE A 212 12.76 12.49 -17.37
C PHE A 212 11.98 11.90 -18.55
N PHE A 213 12.60 11.80 -19.72
CA PHE A 213 11.93 11.25 -20.90
C PHE A 213 11.76 9.73 -20.82
N SER A 214 12.71 9.02 -20.21
CA SER A 214 12.63 7.58 -19.97
C SER A 214 11.47 7.22 -19.02
N PHE A 215 11.20 8.07 -18.02
CA PHE A 215 10.04 7.94 -17.14
C PHE A 215 8.72 8.07 -17.90
N ASP A 216 8.55 9.07 -18.77
CA ASP A 216 7.31 9.25 -19.54
C ASP A 216 7.00 8.02 -20.42
N SER A 217 8.01 7.47 -21.09
CA SER A 217 7.88 6.23 -21.87
C SER A 217 7.40 5.06 -20.99
N ARG A 218 8.07 4.80 -19.85
CA ARG A 218 7.71 3.68 -18.95
C ARG A 218 6.37 3.88 -18.26
N PHE A 219 6.03 5.11 -17.90
CA PHE A 219 4.74 5.42 -17.29
C PHE A 219 3.58 5.05 -18.21
N ASN A 220 3.71 5.30 -19.52
CA ASN A 220 2.68 4.94 -20.50
C ASN A 220 2.53 3.43 -20.71
N VAL A 221 3.62 2.66 -20.62
CA VAL A 221 3.58 1.19 -20.71
C VAL A 221 2.94 0.56 -19.46
N VAL A 222 3.13 1.18 -18.30
CA VAL A 222 2.59 0.68 -17.01
C VAL A 222 1.14 1.11 -16.78
N PHE A 223 0.67 2.22 -17.37
CA PHE A 223 -0.71 2.72 -17.28
C PHE A 223 -1.47 2.63 -18.62
N PRO A 224 -2.18 1.52 -18.91
CA PRO A 224 -3.08 1.45 -20.06
C PRO A 224 -4.31 2.37 -19.88
N GLN A 225 -4.90 2.82 -21.00
CA GLN A 225 -5.95 3.87 -21.01
C GLN A 225 -7.21 3.51 -20.21
N ASP A 226 -7.55 2.22 -20.14
CA ASP A 226 -8.72 1.69 -19.43
C ASP A 226 -8.62 1.82 -17.90
N GLN A 227 -7.42 1.71 -17.34
CA GLN A 227 -7.20 1.91 -15.90
C GLN A 227 -7.18 3.40 -15.53
N ARG A 228 -6.78 4.28 -16.45
CA ARG A 228 -6.83 5.74 -16.24
C ARG A 228 -8.26 6.22 -16.08
N GLU A 229 -9.19 5.71 -16.89
CA GLU A 229 -10.61 6.05 -16.79
C GLU A 229 -11.19 5.64 -15.42
N ARG A 230 -10.94 4.41 -14.96
CA ARG A 230 -11.43 3.93 -13.65
C ARG A 230 -10.84 4.68 -12.45
N VAL A 231 -9.55 4.98 -12.49
CA VAL A 231 -8.90 5.76 -11.42
C VAL A 231 -9.39 7.22 -11.44
N SER A 232 -9.60 7.78 -12.63
CA SER A 232 -10.19 9.13 -12.78
C SER A 232 -11.63 9.20 -12.25
N GLU A 233 -12.42 8.15 -12.47
CA GLU A 233 -13.80 8.02 -11.96
C GLU A 233 -13.80 7.93 -10.43
N MET A 234 -12.90 7.15 -9.83
CA MET A 234 -12.74 7.09 -8.37
C MET A 234 -12.29 8.43 -7.78
N ARG A 235 -11.34 9.12 -8.43
CA ARG A 235 -10.89 10.46 -7.98
C ARG A 235 -12.03 11.47 -8.06
N ALA A 236 -12.77 11.49 -9.18
CA ALA A 236 -13.91 12.36 -9.37
C ALA A 236 -15.03 12.08 -8.35
N THR A 237 -15.28 10.81 -8.02
CA THR A 237 -16.26 10.42 -7.00
C THR A 237 -15.88 10.99 -5.63
N ASN A 238 -14.62 10.88 -5.23
CA ASN A 238 -14.13 11.44 -3.97
C ASN A 238 -14.16 12.97 -3.95
N GLN A 239 -13.76 13.62 -5.04
CA GLN A 239 -13.79 15.08 -5.17
C GLN A 239 -15.23 15.62 -5.13
N VAL A 240 -16.15 15.02 -5.90
CA VAL A 240 -17.56 15.41 -5.90
C VAL A 240 -18.20 15.13 -4.54
N SER A 241 -17.87 14.02 -3.88
CA SER A 241 -18.32 13.77 -2.50
C SER A 241 -17.84 14.87 -1.53
N GLY A 242 -16.59 15.32 -1.67
CA GLY A 242 -16.06 16.44 -0.88
C GLY A 242 -16.82 17.75 -1.17
N ILE A 243 -17.07 18.05 -2.45
CA ILE A 243 -17.84 19.25 -2.86
C ILE A 243 -19.27 19.21 -2.31
N ILE A 244 -19.94 18.05 -2.34
CA ILE A 244 -21.29 17.88 -1.78
C ILE A 244 -21.27 18.09 -0.26
N ALA A 245 -20.25 17.59 0.43
CA ALA A 245 -20.07 17.84 1.87
C ALA A 245 -19.84 19.33 2.15
N ASP A 246 -18.98 20.00 1.37
CA ASP A 246 -18.74 21.44 1.46
C ASP A 246 -20.04 22.25 1.23
N ILE A 247 -20.86 21.89 0.23
CA ILE A 247 -22.19 22.47 0.02
C ILE A 247 -23.04 22.30 1.29
N GLY A 248 -23.10 21.09 1.84
CA GLY A 248 -23.85 20.81 3.07
C GLY A 248 -23.41 21.66 4.27
N THR A 249 -22.10 21.82 4.49
CA THR A 249 -21.57 22.69 5.55
C THR A 249 -21.88 24.18 5.29
N THR A 250 -21.82 24.61 4.03
CA THR A 250 -22.14 26.00 3.65
C THR A 250 -23.61 26.31 3.87
N ILE A 251 -24.51 25.38 3.54
CA ILE A 251 -25.94 25.47 3.84
C ILE A 251 -26.15 25.61 5.35
N ALA A 252 -25.54 24.75 6.17
CA ALA A 252 -25.70 24.79 7.62
C ALA A 252 -25.22 26.13 8.23
N ASN A 253 -24.08 26.65 7.76
CA ASN A 253 -23.55 27.94 8.20
C ASN A 253 -24.47 29.09 7.78
N GLN A 254 -24.98 29.07 6.54
CA GLN A 254 -25.93 30.08 6.07
C GLN A 254 -27.26 30.02 6.80
N GLU A 255 -27.76 28.83 7.10
CA GLU A 255 -29.03 28.69 7.83
C GLU A 255 -28.92 29.34 9.22
N LEU A 256 -27.79 29.18 9.90
CA LEU A 256 -27.51 29.87 11.16
C LEU A 256 -27.40 31.40 10.98
N GLU A 257 -26.68 31.86 9.96
CA GLU A 257 -26.52 33.30 9.68
C GLU A 257 -27.86 33.97 9.35
N GLN A 258 -28.63 33.39 8.43
CA GLN A 258 -29.94 33.89 8.00
C GLN A 258 -30.99 33.80 9.13
N THR A 259 -30.92 32.76 9.97
CA THR A 259 -31.76 32.67 11.18
C THR A 259 -31.44 33.80 12.16
N SER A 260 -30.15 34.09 12.38
CA SER A 260 -29.75 35.20 13.24
C SER A 260 -30.18 36.56 12.67
N ALA A 261 -30.07 36.74 11.35
CA ALA A 261 -30.46 37.94 10.64
C ALA A 261 -31.98 38.17 10.69
N LEU A 262 -32.78 37.11 10.59
CA LEU A 262 -34.24 37.17 10.74
C LEU A 262 -34.62 37.75 12.11
N PHE A 263 -34.09 37.20 13.20
CA PHE A 263 -34.45 37.63 14.56
C PHE A 263 -33.88 38.99 14.96
N GLN A 264 -32.91 39.52 14.21
CA GLN A 264 -32.39 40.88 14.36
C GLN A 264 -33.08 41.89 13.42
N SER A 265 -33.92 41.43 12.50
CA SER A 265 -34.57 42.28 11.51
C SER A 265 -35.65 43.17 12.15
N GLU A 266 -35.77 44.40 11.66
CA GLU A 266 -36.81 45.35 12.10
C GLU A 266 -38.22 44.79 11.83
N GLY A 267 -38.41 44.07 10.72
CA GLY A 267 -39.69 43.44 10.36
C GLY A 267 -40.13 42.34 11.33
N TRP A 268 -39.19 41.53 11.84
CA TRP A 268 -39.50 40.53 12.88
C TRP A 268 -39.83 41.20 14.21
N HIS A 269 -39.03 42.18 14.66
CA HIS A 269 -39.27 42.88 15.93
C HIS A 269 -40.61 43.63 15.94
N ALA A 270 -41.03 44.22 14.82
CA ALA A 270 -42.33 44.86 14.71
C ALA A 270 -43.48 43.86 14.86
N TYR A 271 -43.40 42.69 14.21
CA TYR A 271 -44.40 41.63 14.33
C TYR A 271 -44.40 41.01 15.73
N GLU A 272 -43.24 40.71 16.29
CA GLU A 272 -43.08 40.19 17.65
C GLU A 272 -43.69 41.12 18.71
N GLY A 273 -43.52 42.44 18.55
CA GLY A 273 -44.16 43.44 19.40
C GLY A 273 -45.69 43.49 19.28
N GLN A 274 -46.29 43.03 18.19
CA GLN A 274 -47.75 42.82 18.09
C GLN A 274 -48.17 41.54 18.84
N LEU A 275 -47.40 40.46 18.68
CA LEU A 275 -47.65 39.18 19.36
C LEU A 275 -47.55 39.31 20.89
N ASP A 276 -46.57 40.06 21.40
CA ASP A 276 -46.39 40.31 22.82
C ASP A 276 -47.53 41.15 23.41
N ARG A 277 -48.03 42.13 22.67
CA ARG A 277 -49.21 42.90 23.08
C ARG A 277 -50.45 42.03 23.18
N LEU A 278 -50.63 41.09 22.24
CA LEU A 278 -51.75 40.14 22.27
C LEU A 278 -51.63 39.17 23.45
N ALA A 279 -50.45 38.59 23.66
CA ALA A 279 -50.18 37.69 24.78
C ALA A 279 -50.42 38.39 26.13
N GLY A 280 -49.90 39.61 26.30
CA GLY A 280 -50.09 40.40 27.52
C GLY A 280 -51.56 40.77 27.76
N ALA A 281 -52.29 41.15 26.72
CA ALA A 281 -53.73 41.44 26.81
C ALA A 281 -54.54 40.18 27.18
N ALA A 282 -54.18 39.02 26.63
CA ALA A 282 -54.80 37.74 26.91
C ALA A 282 -54.53 37.27 28.35
N GLN A 283 -53.28 37.34 28.80
CA GLN A 283 -52.87 36.93 30.14
C GLN A 283 -53.58 37.75 31.23
N GLY A 284 -53.71 39.06 31.01
CA GLY A 284 -54.42 39.99 31.92
C GLY A 284 -55.95 39.87 31.90
N SER A 285 -56.52 39.04 31.02
CA SER A 285 -57.98 38.89 30.85
C SER A 285 -58.46 37.43 30.93
N THR A 286 -57.61 36.50 31.37
CA THR A 286 -57.89 35.06 31.46
C THR A 286 -59.18 34.74 32.23
N GLY A 287 -59.37 35.34 33.41
CA GLY A 287 -60.59 35.13 34.22
C GLY A 287 -61.86 35.72 33.61
N GLU A 288 -61.75 36.79 32.81
CA GLU A 288 -62.88 37.43 32.13
C GLU A 288 -63.36 36.59 30.94
N ILE A 289 -62.41 35.98 30.22
CA ILE A 289 -62.64 35.10 29.07
C ILE A 289 -63.24 33.77 29.54
N GLU A 290 -62.67 33.13 30.57
CA GLU A 290 -63.15 31.86 31.11
C GLU A 290 -64.62 31.96 31.59
N LYS A 291 -64.98 33.07 32.24
CA LYS A 291 -66.36 33.32 32.68
C LYS A 291 -67.34 33.40 31.50
N TYR A 292 -67.01 34.14 30.45
CA TYR A 292 -67.88 34.29 29.27
C TYR A 292 -68.14 32.96 28.56
N PHE A 293 -67.10 32.12 28.39
CA PHE A 293 -67.24 30.83 27.73
C PHE A 293 -67.96 29.80 28.60
N ASN A 294 -67.72 29.79 29.92
CA ASN A 294 -68.45 28.93 30.85
C ASN A 294 -69.96 29.27 30.85
N ASP A 295 -70.31 30.56 30.85
CA ASP A 295 -71.71 31.01 30.78
C ASP A 295 -72.42 30.52 29.49
N GLN A 296 -71.72 30.50 28.34
CA GLN A 296 -72.27 29.95 27.10
C GLN A 296 -72.44 28.42 27.13
N ILE A 297 -71.44 27.69 27.65
CA ILE A 297 -71.50 26.22 27.75
C ILE A 297 -72.64 25.80 28.68
N GLU A 298 -72.83 26.49 29.80
CA GLU A 298 -73.93 26.21 30.72
C GLU A 298 -75.30 26.48 30.10
N ALA A 299 -75.47 27.60 29.39
CA ALA A 299 -76.73 27.91 28.69
C ALA A 299 -77.08 26.85 27.64
N ARG A 300 -76.08 26.34 26.91
CA ARG A 300 -76.25 25.28 25.92
C ARG A 300 -76.61 23.93 26.57
N ASN A 301 -75.91 23.55 27.64
CA ASN A 301 -76.15 22.29 28.33
C ASN A 301 -77.55 22.23 28.97
N ARG A 302 -78.07 23.38 29.44
CA ARG A 302 -79.47 23.48 29.91
C ARG A 302 -80.46 23.12 28.78
N GLY A 303 -80.30 23.71 27.59
CA GLY A 303 -81.19 23.44 26.45
C GLY A 303 -81.18 21.97 25.97
N ILE A 304 -80.03 21.30 25.99
CA ILE A 304 -79.94 19.87 25.62
C ILE A 304 -80.63 18.99 26.67
N LYS A 305 -80.41 19.25 27.97
CA LYS A 305 -81.04 18.48 29.05
C LYS A 305 -82.57 18.56 29.00
N GLU A 306 -83.13 19.74 28.74
CA GLU A 306 -84.58 19.92 28.59
C GLU A 306 -85.17 19.09 27.44
N GLN A 307 -84.46 18.95 26.31
CA GLN A 307 -84.93 18.09 25.21
C GLN A 307 -84.77 16.60 25.53
N GLN A 308 -83.74 16.22 26.29
CA GLN A 308 -83.53 14.83 26.71
C GLN A 308 -84.62 14.35 27.69
N GLU A 309 -85.09 15.22 28.59
CA GLU A 309 -86.21 14.95 29.48
C GLU A 309 -87.53 14.73 28.69
N ARG A 310 -87.74 15.50 27.61
CA ARG A 310 -88.91 15.33 26.72
C ARG A 310 -88.91 13.99 25.99
N ILE A 311 -87.74 13.55 25.49
CA ILE A 311 -87.59 12.22 24.87
C ILE A 311 -87.92 11.12 25.88
N THR A 312 -87.34 11.20 27.09
CA THR A 312 -87.54 10.19 28.14
C THR A 312 -89.01 10.09 28.56
N THR A 313 -89.70 11.23 28.63
CA THR A 313 -91.13 11.30 28.95
C THR A 313 -91.98 10.71 27.81
N ALA A 314 -91.67 11.03 26.55
CA ALA A 314 -92.37 10.50 25.39
C ALA A 314 -92.19 8.97 25.24
N GLN A 315 -90.97 8.46 25.42
CA GLN A 315 -90.67 7.02 25.39
C GLN A 315 -91.42 6.25 26.49
N SER A 316 -91.47 6.81 27.70
CA SER A 316 -92.24 6.22 28.81
C SER A 316 -93.74 6.16 28.49
N GLY A 317 -94.28 7.22 27.86
CA GLY A 317 -95.66 7.26 27.36
C GLY A 317 -95.93 6.21 26.28
N GLN A 318 -95.02 6.04 25.32
CA GLN A 318 -95.12 5.01 24.28
C GLN A 318 -95.17 3.60 24.86
N ALA A 319 -94.31 3.29 25.84
CA ALA A 319 -94.25 1.96 26.44
C ALA A 319 -95.58 1.59 27.13
N GLY A 320 -96.20 2.54 27.85
CA GLY A 320 -97.50 2.32 28.49
C GLY A 320 -98.63 2.06 27.49
N ILE A 321 -98.68 2.82 26.40
CA ILE A 321 -99.73 2.71 25.38
C ILE A 321 -99.53 1.46 24.50
N ALA A 322 -98.28 1.08 24.20
CA ALA A 322 -97.94 -0.14 23.49
C ALA A 322 -98.36 -1.41 24.27
N GLY A 323 -98.21 -1.40 25.59
CA GLY A 323 -98.73 -2.47 26.45
C GLY A 323 -100.26 -2.61 26.35
N LYS A 324 -100.98 -1.49 26.38
CA LYS A 324 -102.44 -1.46 26.20
C LYS A 324 -102.87 -1.95 24.81
N LYS A 325 -102.14 -1.57 23.76
CA LYS A 325 -102.36 -2.06 22.39
C LYS A 325 -102.28 -3.58 22.31
N THR A 326 -101.24 -4.17 22.93
CA THR A 326 -101.01 -5.62 22.92
C THR A 326 -102.19 -6.35 23.58
N SER A 327 -102.61 -5.91 24.77
CA SER A 327 -103.74 -6.48 25.50
C SER A 327 -105.06 -6.43 24.72
N LEU A 328 -105.38 -5.29 24.08
CA LEU A 328 -106.59 -5.15 23.26
C LEU A 328 -106.52 -5.96 21.96
N THR A 329 -105.33 -6.16 21.39
CA THR A 329 -105.13 -6.99 20.20
C THR A 329 -105.36 -8.46 20.53
N ASP A 330 -104.89 -8.92 21.69
CA ASP A 330 -105.14 -10.29 22.17
C ASP A 330 -106.64 -10.52 22.46
N GLU A 331 -107.33 -9.55 23.07
CA GLU A 331 -108.78 -9.62 23.31
C GLU A 331 -109.57 -9.67 21.99
N LEU A 332 -109.16 -8.87 20.99
CA LEU A 332 -109.76 -8.88 19.65
C LEU A 332 -109.61 -10.24 18.97
N ALA A 333 -108.40 -10.81 18.97
CA ALA A 333 -108.13 -12.09 18.34
C ALA A 333 -108.96 -13.22 18.95
N ARG A 334 -109.13 -13.21 20.29
CA ARG A 334 -110.00 -14.15 20.99
C ARG A 334 -111.46 -14.02 20.56
N LEU A 335 -112.00 -12.80 20.56
CA LEU A 335 -113.40 -12.55 20.20
C LEU A 335 -113.69 -12.82 18.72
N GLU A 336 -112.76 -12.54 17.80
CA GLU A 336 -112.91 -12.87 16.38
C GLU A 336 -112.91 -14.39 16.14
N GLY A 337 -112.13 -15.16 16.92
CA GLY A 337 -112.20 -16.62 16.92
C GLY A 337 -113.55 -17.16 17.38
N ASP A 338 -114.10 -16.60 18.47
CA ASP A 338 -115.41 -16.99 19.02
C ASP A 338 -116.59 -16.54 18.15
N ARG A 339 -116.41 -15.54 17.28
CA ARG A 339 -117.49 -15.04 16.41
C ARG A 339 -118.01 -16.11 15.46
N ALA A 340 -117.12 -16.92 14.88
CA ALA A 340 -117.52 -17.96 13.92
C ALA A 340 -118.34 -19.06 14.59
N THR A 341 -117.99 -19.44 15.82
CA THR A 341 -118.71 -20.45 16.59
C THR A 341 -120.07 -19.92 17.05
N LEU A 342 -120.14 -18.68 17.56
CA LEU A 342 -121.40 -18.02 17.93
C LEU A 342 -122.34 -17.82 16.72
N ALA A 343 -121.79 -17.49 15.54
CA ALA A 343 -122.56 -17.36 14.31
C ALA A 343 -123.10 -18.71 13.84
N ALA A 344 -122.31 -19.78 13.95
CA ALA A 344 -122.76 -21.15 13.66
C ALA A 344 -123.87 -21.59 14.61
N ASP A 345 -123.74 -21.32 15.92
CA ASP A 345 -124.76 -21.62 16.94
C ASP A 345 -126.08 -20.88 16.68
N TYR A 346 -126.00 -19.59 16.32
CA TYR A 346 -127.18 -18.82 15.92
C TYR A 346 -127.84 -19.40 14.66
N ALA A 347 -127.06 -19.73 13.62
CA ALA A 347 -127.59 -20.31 12.38
C ALA A 347 -128.25 -21.68 12.63
N ALA A 348 -127.64 -22.54 13.45
CA ALA A 348 -128.18 -23.85 13.81
C ALA A 348 -129.51 -23.73 14.58
N THR A 349 -129.54 -22.91 15.64
CA THR A 349 -130.75 -22.69 16.45
C THR A 349 -131.87 -22.04 15.63
N LYS A 350 -131.54 -21.11 14.73
CA LYS A 350 -132.49 -20.46 13.83
C LYS A 350 -133.08 -21.44 12.82
N THR A 351 -132.25 -22.30 12.22
CA THR A 351 -132.72 -23.34 11.31
C THR A 351 -133.67 -24.32 12.01
N GLU A 352 -133.35 -24.69 13.26
CA GLU A 352 -134.24 -25.53 14.08
C GLU A 352 -135.57 -24.83 14.37
N LEU A 353 -135.56 -23.53 14.72
CA LEU A 353 -136.77 -22.74 14.93
C LEU A 353 -137.66 -22.69 13.67
N ASP A 354 -137.05 -22.44 12.50
CA ASP A 354 -137.78 -22.37 11.24
C ASP A 354 -138.36 -23.74 10.84
N SER A 355 -137.66 -24.84 11.16
CA SER A 355 -138.20 -26.20 10.98
C SER A 355 -139.43 -26.47 11.87
N ARG A 356 -139.39 -26.00 13.13
CA ARG A 356 -140.52 -26.09 14.06
C ARG A 356 -141.69 -25.21 13.62
N ALA A 357 -141.43 -24.02 13.09
CA ALA A 357 -142.47 -23.15 12.52
C ALA A 357 -143.22 -23.86 11.39
N LYS A 358 -142.48 -24.43 10.42
CA LYS A 358 -143.08 -25.20 9.32
C LYS A 358 -143.91 -26.39 9.82
N ALA A 359 -143.43 -27.10 10.85
CA ALA A 359 -144.17 -28.21 11.45
C ALA A 359 -145.47 -27.75 12.15
N ILE A 360 -145.43 -26.61 12.84
CA ILE A 360 -146.62 -25.99 13.44
C ILE A 360 -147.62 -25.59 12.36
N ASP A 361 -147.17 -24.96 11.28
CA ASP A 361 -148.05 -24.54 10.19
C ASP A 361 -148.67 -25.74 9.47
N ALA A 362 -147.90 -26.79 9.20
CA ALA A 362 -148.42 -28.04 8.65
C ALA A 362 -149.50 -28.65 9.55
N LYS A 363 -149.24 -28.75 10.87
CA LYS A 363 -150.21 -29.27 11.84
C LYS A 363 -151.43 -28.36 11.99
N ARG A 364 -151.25 -27.05 11.86
CA ARG A 364 -152.33 -26.07 11.88
C ARG A 364 -153.24 -26.24 10.68
N VAL A 365 -152.68 -26.51 9.49
CA VAL A 365 -153.47 -26.81 8.30
C VAL A 365 -154.25 -28.10 8.47
N GLU A 366 -153.64 -29.17 9.03
CA GLU A 366 -154.36 -30.41 9.38
C GLU A 366 -155.51 -30.15 10.35
N ALA A 367 -155.28 -29.38 11.42
CA ALA A 367 -156.31 -29.04 12.39
C ALA A 367 -157.43 -28.17 11.77
N MET A 368 -157.09 -27.23 10.89
CA MET A 368 -158.08 -26.39 10.18
C MET A 368 -158.87 -27.18 9.13
N ALA A 369 -158.25 -28.17 8.48
CA ALA A 369 -158.93 -29.08 7.57
C ALA A 369 -159.95 -29.94 8.33
N GLU A 370 -159.56 -30.54 9.46
CA GLU A 370 -160.47 -31.32 10.31
C GLU A 370 -161.59 -30.46 10.90
N GLY A 371 -161.28 -29.23 11.33
CA GLY A 371 -162.26 -28.30 11.89
C GLY A 371 -163.35 -27.87 10.91
N LYS A 372 -163.08 -27.92 9.60
CA LYS A 372 -164.04 -27.58 8.54
C LYS A 372 -165.00 -28.74 8.21
N GLY A 373 -164.76 -29.95 8.70
CA GLY A 373 -165.59 -31.12 8.39
C GLY A 373 -165.49 -31.55 6.91
N VAL A 374 -166.05 -32.71 6.58
CA VAL A 374 -166.03 -33.27 5.22
C VAL A 374 -166.87 -32.38 4.28
N GLU A 375 -166.29 -31.93 3.17
CA GLU A 375 -166.96 -31.06 2.20
C GLU A 375 -168.30 -31.68 1.72
N GLY A 376 -169.41 -30.99 2.01
CA GLY A 376 -170.76 -31.37 1.59
C GLY A 376 -171.84 -31.36 2.68
N THR A 377 -171.48 -31.37 3.97
CA THR A 377 -172.48 -31.56 5.06
C THR A 377 -172.88 -30.30 5.83
N LEU A 378 -172.35 -29.10 5.52
CA LEU A 378 -172.68 -27.80 6.15
C LEU A 378 -172.72 -27.79 7.70
N LYS A 379 -172.06 -28.77 8.35
CA LYS A 379 -171.94 -28.89 9.81
C LYS A 379 -170.45 -28.84 10.17
N GLU A 380 -170.01 -27.68 10.68
CA GLU A 380 -168.77 -27.58 11.44
C GLU A 380 -168.86 -28.45 12.70
N GLY A 381 -167.89 -29.34 12.92
CA GLY A 381 -167.90 -30.25 14.07
C GLY A 381 -166.50 -30.42 14.66
N ARG A 382 -166.20 -29.70 15.74
CA ARG A 382 -164.96 -29.82 16.53
C ARG A 382 -164.95 -31.12 17.36
N GLY A 383 -164.69 -32.25 16.70
CA GLY A 383 -164.67 -33.58 17.30
C GLY A 383 -163.51 -33.85 18.26
N PRO A 384 -163.43 -35.06 18.85
CA PRO A 384 -162.35 -35.45 19.75
C PRO A 384 -160.95 -35.42 19.09
N VAL A 385 -160.84 -35.76 17.79
CA VAL A 385 -159.58 -35.68 17.03
C VAL A 385 -159.08 -34.24 16.90
N TYR A 386 -159.97 -33.29 16.59
CA TYR A 386 -159.64 -31.86 16.56
C TYR A 386 -159.07 -31.35 17.90
N ARG A 387 -159.64 -31.79 19.04
CA ARG A 387 -159.12 -31.41 20.37
C ARG A 387 -157.72 -31.99 20.64
N GLN A 388 -157.44 -33.21 20.19
CA GLN A 388 -156.10 -33.80 20.29
C GLN A 388 -155.09 -33.02 19.44
N LEU A 389 -155.44 -32.72 18.18
CA LEU A 389 -154.59 -31.91 17.28
C LEU A 389 -154.32 -30.51 17.84
N MET A 390 -155.34 -29.85 18.42
CA MET A 390 -155.17 -28.56 19.08
C MET A 390 -154.31 -28.64 20.35
N GLY A 391 -154.41 -29.73 21.13
CA GLY A 391 -153.56 -29.98 22.29
C GLY A 391 -152.09 -30.23 21.90
N GLU A 392 -151.85 -31.01 20.84
CA GLU A 392 -150.53 -31.21 20.24
C GLU A 392 -149.96 -29.91 19.67
N LEU A 393 -150.79 -29.10 19.01
CA LEU A 393 -150.41 -27.79 18.48
C LEU A 393 -150.03 -26.82 19.61
N GLY A 394 -150.74 -26.83 20.74
CA GLY A 394 -150.38 -26.06 21.93
C GLY A 394 -149.02 -26.47 22.52
N LYS A 395 -148.72 -27.78 22.58
CA LYS A 395 -147.41 -28.28 23.00
C LYS A 395 -146.30 -27.86 22.02
N MET A 396 -146.56 -27.91 20.71
CA MET A 396 -145.61 -27.46 19.69
C MET A 396 -145.38 -25.95 19.74
N GLN A 397 -146.42 -25.14 19.96
CA GLN A 397 -146.30 -23.69 20.14
C GLN A 397 -145.48 -23.33 21.38
N ALA A 398 -145.66 -24.04 22.50
CA ALA A 398 -144.84 -23.85 23.69
C ALA A 398 -143.35 -24.19 23.42
N ALA A 399 -143.09 -25.28 22.72
CA ALA A 399 -141.74 -25.68 22.34
C ALA A 399 -141.09 -24.69 21.34
N TYR A 400 -141.88 -24.11 20.42
CA TYR A 400 -141.43 -23.04 19.53
C TYR A 400 -141.04 -21.79 20.31
N LYS A 401 -141.83 -21.37 21.30
CA LYS A 401 -141.52 -20.20 22.13
C LYS A 401 -140.19 -20.38 22.89
N ILE A 402 -139.95 -21.56 23.46
CA ILE A 402 -138.67 -21.88 24.13
C ILE A 402 -137.51 -21.79 23.14
N GLN A 403 -137.69 -22.30 21.92
CA GLN A 403 -136.66 -22.24 20.89
C GLN A 403 -136.46 -20.80 20.36
N ASP A 404 -137.51 -19.99 20.27
CA ASP A 404 -137.43 -18.57 19.90
C ASP A 404 -136.61 -17.78 20.92
N ASP A 405 -136.82 -18.05 22.21
CA ASP A 405 -136.01 -17.46 23.29
C ASP A 405 -134.54 -17.90 23.21
N ARG A 406 -134.26 -19.16 22.83
CA ARG A 406 -132.88 -19.64 22.58
C ARG A 406 -132.22 -18.97 21.38
N VAL A 407 -132.95 -18.77 20.28
CA VAL A 407 -132.44 -18.05 19.11
C VAL A 407 -132.17 -16.59 19.45
N LYS A 408 -133.05 -15.94 20.22
CA LYS A 408 -132.83 -14.57 20.70
C LYS A 408 -131.61 -14.47 21.61
N ASP A 409 -131.40 -15.43 22.50
CA ASP A 409 -130.21 -15.48 23.36
C ASP A 409 -128.93 -15.70 22.54
N ALA A 410 -128.92 -16.66 21.60
CA ALA A 410 -127.80 -16.90 20.69
C ALA A 410 -127.47 -15.66 19.85
N LYS A 411 -128.50 -14.99 19.31
CA LYS A 411 -128.35 -13.72 18.59
C LYS A 411 -127.76 -12.63 19.48
N LYS A 412 -128.29 -12.47 20.71
CA LYS A 412 -127.79 -11.47 21.66
C LYS A 412 -126.32 -11.68 21.99
N ARG A 413 -125.87 -12.93 22.16
CA ARG A 413 -124.46 -13.26 22.40
C ARG A 413 -123.59 -12.88 21.21
N LEU A 414 -124.03 -13.21 19.99
CA LEU A 414 -123.32 -12.83 18.75
C LEU A 414 -123.23 -11.31 18.61
N ASP A 415 -124.36 -10.60 18.71
CA ASP A 415 -124.42 -9.14 18.60
C ASP A 415 -123.55 -8.45 19.67
N THR A 416 -123.50 -9.01 20.89
CA THR A 416 -122.65 -8.49 21.98
C THR A 416 -121.17 -8.65 21.66
N ALA A 417 -120.77 -9.80 21.12
CA ALA A 417 -119.39 -10.04 20.68
C ALA A 417 -119.01 -9.12 19.51
N GLU A 418 -119.89 -8.96 18.51
CA GLU A 418 -119.65 -8.07 17.35
C GLU A 418 -119.56 -6.59 17.75
N ALA A 419 -120.38 -6.15 18.72
CA ALA A 419 -120.31 -4.80 19.28
C ALA A 419 -118.98 -4.56 20.01
N ARG A 420 -118.51 -5.53 20.82
CA ARG A 420 -117.22 -5.44 21.53
C ARG A 420 -116.04 -5.45 20.56
N ILE A 421 -116.05 -6.29 19.53
CA ILE A 421 -115.05 -6.29 18.45
C ILE A 421 -114.97 -4.90 17.80
N SER A 422 -116.12 -4.33 17.45
CA SER A 422 -116.19 -3.01 16.82
C SER A 422 -115.69 -1.89 17.74
N GLN A 423 -115.95 -1.99 19.05
CA GLN A 423 -115.41 -1.07 20.05
C GLN A 423 -113.89 -1.19 20.17
N ILE A 424 -113.35 -2.40 20.31
CA ILE A 424 -111.90 -2.63 20.43
C ILE A 424 -111.16 -2.12 19.19
N LYS A 425 -111.71 -2.33 17.98
CA LYS A 425 -111.12 -1.79 16.74
C LYS A 425 -111.03 -0.25 16.75
N ARG A 426 -112.04 0.45 17.29
CA ARG A 426 -111.98 1.92 17.46
C ARG A 426 -110.96 2.34 18.51
N GLU A 427 -110.87 1.61 19.63
CA GLU A 427 -109.87 1.88 20.67
C GLU A 427 -108.44 1.67 20.17
N LEU A 428 -108.19 0.61 19.40
CA LEU A 428 -106.90 0.36 18.75
C LEU A 428 -106.51 1.48 17.78
N ALA A 429 -107.46 1.98 16.97
CA ALA A 429 -107.20 3.11 16.07
C ALA A 429 -106.85 4.41 16.83
N SER A 430 -107.49 4.66 17.97
CA SER A 430 -107.16 5.80 18.84
C SER A 430 -105.77 5.66 19.46
N ILE A 431 -105.44 4.47 19.95
CA ILE A 431 -104.14 4.12 20.53
C ILE A 431 -103.02 4.28 19.48
N ASP A 432 -103.27 3.92 18.22
CA ASP A 432 -102.33 4.13 17.13
C ASP A 432 -102.09 5.61 16.84
N GLY A 433 -103.12 6.44 16.94
CA GLY A 433 -102.99 7.91 16.86
C GLY A 433 -102.14 8.49 17.99
N GLU A 434 -102.35 8.03 19.23
CA GLU A 434 -101.55 8.45 20.39
C GLU A 434 -100.09 8.00 20.29
N LEU A 435 -99.82 6.76 19.85
CA LEU A 435 -98.46 6.28 19.60
C LEU A 435 -97.76 7.09 18.51
N ALA A 436 -98.45 7.44 17.43
CA ALA A 436 -97.90 8.29 16.38
C ALA A 436 -97.53 9.69 16.90
N LYS A 437 -98.35 10.26 17.79
CA LYS A 437 -98.07 11.55 18.44
C LYS A 437 -96.80 11.49 19.29
N TYR A 438 -96.67 10.50 20.18
CA TYR A 438 -95.48 10.37 21.02
C TYR A 438 -94.22 10.05 20.22
N LYS A 439 -94.33 9.30 19.11
CA LYS A 439 -93.21 9.09 18.17
C LYS A 439 -92.81 10.39 17.48
N GLY A 440 -93.77 11.19 17.03
CA GLY A 440 -93.49 12.50 16.43
C GLY A 440 -92.83 13.48 17.41
N GLU A 441 -93.24 13.48 18.69
CA GLU A 441 -92.61 14.30 19.75
C GLU A 441 -91.16 13.85 20.02
N GLU A 442 -90.91 12.54 20.09
CA GLU A 442 -89.58 11.97 20.24
C GLU A 442 -88.67 12.31 19.06
N GLU A 443 -89.14 12.10 17.83
CA GLU A 443 -88.38 12.41 16.60
C GLU A 443 -88.07 13.90 16.49
N THR A 444 -89.03 14.78 16.82
CA THR A 444 -88.82 16.24 16.80
C THR A 444 -87.80 16.67 17.84
N ALA A 445 -87.88 16.15 19.07
CA ALA A 445 -86.90 16.44 20.12
C ALA A 445 -85.50 15.90 19.75
N ALA A 446 -85.43 14.70 19.19
CA ALA A 446 -84.19 14.10 18.71
C ALA A 446 -83.59 14.86 17.53
N GLN A 447 -84.41 15.41 16.63
CA GLN A 447 -83.94 16.25 15.52
C GLN A 447 -83.44 17.60 16.02
N ARG A 448 -84.05 18.20 17.06
CA ARG A 448 -83.54 19.42 17.71
C ARG A 448 -82.21 19.20 18.40
N ILE A 449 -82.06 18.08 19.12
CA ILE A 449 -80.76 17.68 19.69
C ILE A 449 -79.74 17.47 18.57
N ARG A 450 -80.12 16.76 17.49
CA ARG A 450 -79.25 16.58 16.32
C ARG A 450 -78.88 17.89 15.65
N MET A 451 -79.77 18.85 15.46
CA MET A 451 -79.42 20.16 14.89
C MET A 451 -78.48 20.96 15.82
N VAL A 452 -78.71 20.92 17.14
CA VAL A 452 -77.80 21.54 18.14
C VAL A 452 -76.44 20.81 18.18
N GLN A 453 -76.41 19.53 17.79
CA GLN A 453 -75.21 18.71 17.66
C GLN A 453 -74.54 18.77 16.28
N GLU A 454 -75.27 19.00 15.19
CA GLU A 454 -74.75 19.14 13.83
C GLU A 454 -74.21 20.54 13.63
N ASN A 455 -74.75 21.55 14.32
CA ASN A 455 -74.05 22.80 14.57
C ASN A 455 -72.73 22.60 15.37
N ILE A 456 -72.43 21.41 15.94
CA ILE A 456 -71.08 21.06 16.47
C ILE A 456 -70.14 20.57 15.35
N ALA A 457 -70.69 20.08 14.24
CA ALA A 457 -69.93 19.40 13.20
C ALA A 457 -69.79 20.21 11.90
N GLY A 458 -70.69 21.17 11.66
CA GLY A 458 -70.72 22.00 10.45
C GLY A 458 -70.02 23.36 10.57
N GLU A 459 -69.78 23.86 11.78
CA GLU A 459 -68.85 24.96 12.03
C GLU A 459 -67.50 24.36 12.41
N ASP A 460 -66.46 24.77 11.68
CA ASP A 460 -65.09 24.26 11.78
C ASP A 460 -64.68 23.91 13.21
N ALA A 461 -63.85 22.87 13.33
CA ALA A 461 -63.17 22.47 14.57
C ALA A 461 -62.34 23.60 15.23
N SER A 462 -62.32 24.81 14.66
CA SER A 462 -61.77 26.06 15.16
C SER A 462 -62.54 26.70 16.32
N GLN A 463 -63.75 26.24 16.70
CA GLN A 463 -64.52 26.80 17.83
C GLN A 463 -64.64 25.90 19.07
N ARG A 464 -63.97 24.74 19.12
CA ARG A 464 -63.63 24.11 20.42
C ARG A 464 -62.42 24.83 21.04
N ILE A 465 -62.54 26.14 21.21
CA ILE A 465 -61.56 26.98 21.89
C ILE A 465 -61.82 26.78 23.38
N ASP A 466 -61.10 25.85 24.01
CA ASP A 466 -60.91 25.88 25.46
C ASP A 466 -60.02 27.10 25.74
N PRO A 467 -60.55 28.20 26.28
CA PRO A 467 -59.82 29.46 26.38
C PRO A 467 -58.56 29.34 27.25
N GLY A 468 -58.57 28.41 28.21
CA GLY A 468 -57.41 28.10 29.05
C GLY A 468 -56.27 27.43 28.28
N ARG A 469 -56.51 26.88 27.08
CA ARG A 469 -55.51 26.20 26.24
C ARG A 469 -55.03 27.02 25.06
N VAL A 470 -55.78 28.04 24.64
CA VAL A 470 -55.46 28.82 23.42
C VAL A 470 -54.27 29.75 23.64
N LEU A 471 -54.16 30.38 24.80
CA LEU A 471 -52.98 31.17 25.16
C LEU A 471 -51.71 30.29 25.27
N PRO A 472 -51.71 29.16 26.01
CA PRO A 472 -50.58 28.22 26.01
C PRO A 472 -50.23 27.69 24.61
N ALA A 473 -51.22 27.38 23.76
CA ALA A 473 -50.97 26.92 22.40
C ALA A 473 -50.34 28.02 21.52
N PHE A 474 -50.75 29.28 21.69
CA PHE A 474 -50.13 30.42 21.01
C PHE A 474 -48.69 30.65 21.47
N GLU A 475 -48.43 30.61 22.79
CA GLU A 475 -47.06 30.73 23.33
C GLU A 475 -46.17 29.56 22.91
N THR A 476 -46.72 28.34 22.85
CA THR A 476 -46.02 27.16 22.34
C THR A 476 -45.66 27.33 20.87
N ALA A 477 -46.61 27.73 20.01
CA ALA A 477 -46.33 27.98 18.60
C ALA A 477 -45.26 29.08 18.40
N ARG A 478 -45.27 30.14 19.22
CA ARG A 478 -44.23 31.17 19.22
C ARG A 478 -42.86 30.61 19.61
N ALA A 479 -42.81 29.76 20.64
CA ALA A 479 -41.58 29.13 21.09
C ALA A 479 -41.04 28.12 20.07
N GLU A 480 -41.91 27.33 19.44
CA GLU A 480 -41.57 26.39 18.38
C GLU A 480 -41.03 27.10 17.15
N PHE A 481 -41.64 28.22 16.73
CA PHE A 481 -41.09 29.04 15.64
C PHE A 481 -39.70 29.61 15.97
N ARG A 482 -39.46 30.05 17.21
CA ARG A 482 -38.11 30.49 17.63
C ARG A 482 -37.08 29.36 17.62
N GLN A 483 -37.50 28.12 17.86
CA GLN A 483 -36.63 26.94 17.78
C GLN A 483 -36.40 26.47 16.34
N ARG A 484 -37.43 26.57 15.49
CA ARG A 484 -37.42 26.17 14.07
C ARG A 484 -38.15 27.22 13.23
N PRO A 485 -37.44 28.24 12.75
CA PRO A 485 -38.03 29.31 11.97
C PRO A 485 -38.24 28.84 10.53
N ASP A 486 -39.37 28.19 10.27
CA ASP A 486 -39.81 27.81 8.92
C ASP A 486 -41.18 28.42 8.58
N ALA A 487 -41.55 28.37 7.30
CA ALA A 487 -42.80 28.96 6.82
C ALA A 487 -44.06 28.29 7.41
N ALA A 488 -43.98 27.01 7.78
CA ALA A 488 -45.12 26.27 8.33
C ALA A 488 -45.40 26.71 9.77
N HIS A 489 -44.36 26.81 10.60
CA HIS A 489 -44.47 27.29 11.98
C HIS A 489 -44.85 28.78 12.02
N LEU A 490 -44.39 29.61 11.06
CA LEU A 490 -44.85 31.00 10.96
C LEU A 490 -46.35 31.08 10.66
N ALA A 491 -46.84 30.26 9.73
CA ALA A 491 -48.26 30.17 9.40
C ALA A 491 -49.08 29.65 10.60
N GLU A 492 -48.54 28.72 11.39
CA GLU A 492 -49.17 28.28 12.62
C GLU A 492 -49.25 29.41 13.66
N VAL A 493 -48.18 30.17 13.86
CA VAL A 493 -48.18 31.35 14.75
C VAL A 493 -49.26 32.36 14.30
N GLN A 494 -49.36 32.64 13.00
CA GLN A 494 -50.40 33.50 12.44
C GLN A 494 -51.80 32.95 12.73
N GLN A 495 -52.04 31.65 12.46
CA GLN A 495 -53.33 31.01 12.69
C GLN A 495 -53.73 31.08 14.17
N ARG A 496 -52.81 30.78 15.09
CA ARG A 496 -53.05 30.85 16.54
C ARG A 496 -53.24 32.30 17.01
N CYS A 497 -52.51 33.26 16.45
CA CYS A 497 -52.70 34.69 16.71
C CYS A 497 -54.12 35.13 16.32
N SER A 498 -54.57 34.80 15.10
CA SER A 498 -55.91 35.15 14.63
C SER A 498 -57.02 34.47 15.45
N GLN A 499 -56.82 33.22 15.87
CA GLN A 499 -57.73 32.52 16.77
C GLN A 499 -57.86 33.23 18.12
N LEU A 500 -56.74 33.54 18.78
CA LEU A 500 -56.73 34.23 20.06
C LEU A 500 -57.32 35.64 19.95
N TYR A 501 -56.96 36.38 18.90
CA TYR A 501 -57.53 37.69 18.60
C TYR A 501 -59.05 37.63 18.44
N SER A 502 -59.56 36.68 17.65
CA SER A 502 -61.01 36.53 17.41
C SER A 502 -61.79 36.17 18.69
N ALA A 503 -61.22 35.30 19.54
CA ALA A 503 -61.81 34.93 20.82
C ALA A 503 -61.88 36.12 21.78
N MET A 504 -60.82 36.93 21.83
CA MET A 504 -60.79 38.15 22.65
C MET A 504 -61.64 39.29 22.08
N PHE A 505 -61.83 39.35 20.77
CA PHE A 505 -62.68 40.36 20.14
C PHE A 505 -64.19 40.07 20.32
N ALA A 506 -64.56 38.79 20.48
CA ALA A 506 -65.95 38.36 20.66
C ALA A 506 -66.56 38.75 22.01
N ALA A 507 -65.74 38.95 23.06
CA ALA A 507 -66.21 39.41 24.36
C ALA A 507 -66.09 40.94 24.48
N ASP A 508 -67.18 41.61 24.85
CA ASP A 508 -67.27 43.08 24.94
C ASP A 508 -66.27 43.71 25.92
N VAL A 509 -65.86 42.95 26.94
CA VAL A 509 -64.91 43.39 27.99
C VAL A 509 -63.46 43.40 27.48
N THR A 510 -63.11 42.50 26.57
CA THR A 510 -61.74 42.34 26.04
C THR A 510 -61.53 43.00 24.69
N LYS A 511 -62.61 43.31 23.96
CA LYS A 511 -62.61 44.02 22.68
C LYS A 511 -61.76 45.31 22.64
N PRO A 512 -61.83 46.26 23.59
CA PRO A 512 -61.01 47.46 23.56
C PRO A 512 -59.51 47.19 23.84
N LYS A 513 -59.18 46.09 24.53
CA LYS A 513 -57.79 45.72 24.88
C LYS A 513 -57.01 45.17 23.67
N VAL A 514 -57.70 44.63 22.68
CA VAL A 514 -57.09 44.04 21.46
C VAL A 514 -57.28 44.90 20.20
N ALA A 515 -58.01 46.01 20.29
CA ALA A 515 -58.23 46.92 19.18
C ALA A 515 -56.90 47.58 18.73
N GLY A 516 -56.47 47.29 17.49
CA GLY A 516 -55.22 47.82 16.92
C GLY A 516 -54.03 46.85 16.90
N ILE A 517 -54.22 45.60 17.34
CA ILE A 517 -53.23 44.51 17.15
C ILE A 517 -53.42 43.89 15.76
N ASP A 518 -52.33 43.72 15.03
CA ASP A 518 -52.31 43.04 13.73
C ASP A 518 -51.62 41.68 13.84
N CYS A 519 -52.28 40.63 13.36
CA CYS A 519 -51.77 39.27 13.31
C CYS A 519 -51.18 38.90 11.94
N ASP A 520 -51.12 39.81 10.97
CA ASP A 520 -50.52 39.56 9.66
C ASP A 520 -48.97 39.55 9.75
N PRO A 521 -48.30 38.43 9.41
CA PRO A 521 -46.84 38.32 9.44
C PRO A 521 -46.15 38.97 8.23
N LYS A 522 -46.83 39.75 7.36
CA LYS A 522 -46.27 40.27 6.10
C LYS A 522 -44.82 40.78 6.19
N GLN A 523 -44.52 41.70 7.11
CA GLN A 523 -43.16 42.25 7.29
C GLN A 523 -42.15 41.20 7.78
N ALA A 524 -42.57 40.28 8.63
CA ALA A 524 -41.75 39.16 9.10
C ALA A 524 -41.51 38.13 7.97
N SER A 525 -42.50 37.89 7.11
CA SER A 525 -42.39 36.99 5.96
C SER A 525 -41.44 37.53 4.88
N GLU A 526 -41.43 38.86 4.67
CA GLU A 526 -40.48 39.53 3.77
C GLU A 526 -39.05 39.44 4.32
N ALA A 527 -38.86 39.65 5.63
CA ALA A 527 -37.56 39.48 6.29
C ALA A 527 -37.08 38.01 6.30
N ALA A 528 -38.00 37.05 6.37
CA ALA A 528 -37.69 35.62 6.36
C ALA A 528 -37.56 35.00 4.96
N ALA A 529 -37.84 35.74 3.88
CA ALA A 529 -37.91 35.20 2.52
C ALA A 529 -36.61 34.52 2.07
N ALA A 530 -35.45 35.09 2.46
CA ALA A 530 -34.15 34.50 2.17
C ALA A 530 -33.95 33.16 2.90
N LEU A 531 -34.33 33.10 4.18
CA LEU A 531 -34.26 31.88 4.99
C LEU A 531 -35.21 30.78 4.46
N PHE A 532 -36.44 31.14 4.10
CA PHE A 532 -37.42 30.18 3.56
C PHE A 532 -37.00 29.61 2.19
N THR A 533 -36.39 30.45 1.34
CA THR A 533 -35.84 30.01 0.06
C THR A 533 -34.68 29.03 0.27
N LEU A 534 -33.78 29.35 1.22
CA LEU A 534 -32.68 28.48 1.59
C LEU A 534 -33.19 27.14 2.16
N GLN A 535 -34.15 27.14 3.09
CA GLN A 535 -34.72 25.91 3.66
C GLN A 535 -35.45 25.04 2.63
N ALA A 536 -36.15 25.65 1.67
CA ALA A 536 -36.74 24.93 0.54
C ALA A 536 -35.66 24.26 -0.31
N GLY A 537 -34.55 24.96 -0.56
CA GLY A 537 -33.34 24.41 -1.19
C GLY A 537 -32.72 23.27 -0.38
N THR A 538 -32.51 23.45 0.92
CA THR A 538 -31.99 22.40 1.82
C THR A 538 -32.82 21.13 1.76
N LYS A 539 -34.15 21.25 1.68
CA LYS A 539 -35.05 20.10 1.51
C LYS A 539 -34.84 19.38 0.17
N ALA A 540 -34.69 20.13 -0.92
CA ALA A 540 -34.40 19.57 -2.25
C ALA A 540 -33.01 18.92 -2.31
N PHE A 541 -31.99 19.57 -1.74
CA PHE A 541 -30.63 19.05 -1.62
C PHE A 541 -30.58 17.75 -0.82
N ASN A 542 -31.23 17.70 0.34
CA ASN A 542 -31.30 16.47 1.15
C ASN A 542 -32.03 15.34 0.40
N ALA A 543 -33.09 15.66 -0.34
CA ALA A 543 -33.85 14.69 -1.12
C ALA A 543 -33.12 14.19 -2.38
N ASN A 544 -32.30 15.01 -3.04
CA ASN A 544 -31.71 14.71 -4.34
C ASN A 544 -30.20 14.41 -4.32
N CYS A 545 -29.48 14.90 -3.32
CA CYS A 545 -28.01 14.96 -3.33
C CYS A 545 -27.36 14.21 -2.18
N VAL A 546 -28.01 14.15 -1.03
CA VAL A 546 -27.51 13.40 0.13
C VAL A 546 -27.81 11.91 -0.04
N GLY A 547 -26.79 11.07 0.19
CA GLY A 547 -26.83 9.60 0.10
C GLY A 547 -25.83 9.03 -0.91
N GLY A 548 -24.97 8.11 -0.46
CA GLY A 548 -23.90 7.51 -1.27
C GLY A 548 -24.39 6.78 -2.53
N ASP A 549 -25.60 6.22 -2.47
CA ASP A 549 -26.21 5.48 -3.58
C ASP A 549 -26.49 6.37 -4.81
N LYS A 550 -26.76 7.67 -4.59
CA LYS A 550 -27.00 8.63 -5.69
C LYS A 550 -25.73 9.02 -6.41
N LEU A 551 -24.60 8.97 -5.71
CA LEU A 551 -23.27 9.19 -6.28
C LEU A 551 -22.83 7.96 -7.08
N ALA A 552 -23.05 6.76 -6.53
CA ALA A 552 -22.73 5.48 -7.18
C ALA A 552 -23.58 5.21 -8.44
N ALA A 553 -24.72 5.90 -8.61
CA ALA A 553 -25.55 5.80 -9.81
C ALA A 553 -24.94 6.48 -11.05
N GLN A 554 -23.95 7.36 -10.88
CA GLN A 554 -23.29 8.05 -11.99
C GLN A 554 -22.11 7.24 -12.51
N ARG A 555 -22.15 6.86 -13.79
CA ARG A 555 -21.13 5.99 -14.43
C ARG A 555 -20.04 6.74 -15.21
N SER A 556 -20.08 8.07 -15.20
CA SER A 556 -19.09 8.88 -15.92
C SER A 556 -18.70 10.12 -15.14
N THR A 557 -17.47 10.56 -15.35
CA THR A 557 -16.92 11.77 -14.72
C THR A 557 -17.72 13.03 -15.09
N ASP A 558 -18.17 13.13 -16.34
CA ASP A 558 -19.07 14.21 -16.79
C ASP A 558 -20.41 14.20 -16.03
N ALA A 559 -20.97 13.00 -15.80
CA ALA A 559 -22.22 12.86 -15.05
C ALA A 559 -22.04 13.18 -13.56
N LEU A 560 -20.87 12.87 -12.97
CA LEU A 560 -20.53 13.21 -11.59
C LEU A 560 -20.43 14.72 -11.37
N PHE A 561 -19.72 15.46 -12.24
CA PHE A 561 -19.66 16.92 -12.13
C PHE A 561 -20.99 17.59 -12.51
N GLY A 562 -21.72 17.07 -13.51
CA GLY A 562 -23.08 17.51 -13.81
C GLY A 562 -24.03 17.32 -12.62
N PHE A 563 -23.87 16.23 -11.86
CA PHE A 563 -24.58 16.00 -10.61
C PHE A 563 -24.18 17.01 -9.53
N ALA A 564 -22.89 17.33 -9.37
CA ALA A 564 -22.42 18.36 -8.44
C ALA A 564 -23.04 19.74 -8.73
N VAL A 565 -23.09 20.14 -10.01
CA VAL A 565 -23.72 21.40 -10.45
C VAL A 565 -25.22 21.40 -10.16
N LYS A 566 -25.90 20.27 -10.40
CA LYS A 566 -27.32 20.12 -10.06
C LYS A 566 -27.55 20.26 -8.56
N CYS A 567 -26.70 19.64 -7.74
CA CYS A 567 -26.78 19.72 -6.29
C CYS A 567 -26.53 21.12 -5.76
N LEU A 568 -25.61 21.85 -6.37
CA LEU A 568 -25.40 23.25 -6.06
C LEU A 568 -26.64 24.09 -6.43
N SER A 569 -27.28 23.83 -7.57
CA SER A 569 -28.54 24.49 -7.95
C SER A 569 -29.70 24.17 -7.02
N ASP A 570 -29.79 22.92 -6.55
CA ASP A 570 -30.84 22.47 -5.64
C ASP A 570 -30.63 22.99 -4.20
N SER A 571 -29.43 23.48 -3.85
CA SER A 571 -29.07 23.94 -2.49
C SER A 571 -29.80 25.19 -2.00
N GLY A 572 -30.29 26.05 -2.91
CA GLY A 572 -30.91 27.34 -2.57
C GLY A 572 -29.95 28.36 -1.95
N LEU A 573 -28.64 28.18 -2.09
CA LEU A 573 -27.62 29.09 -1.55
C LEU A 573 -27.66 30.48 -2.22
N PRO A 574 -27.21 31.55 -1.52
CA PRO A 574 -27.03 32.87 -2.12
C PRO A 574 -26.07 32.85 -3.32
N SER A 575 -26.25 33.78 -4.25
CA SER A 575 -25.48 33.87 -5.51
C SER A 575 -23.97 33.90 -5.30
N ARG A 576 -23.48 34.70 -4.33
CA ARG A 576 -22.05 34.81 -4.01
C ARG A 576 -21.40 33.47 -3.67
N GLN A 577 -22.06 32.64 -2.86
CA GLN A 577 -21.52 31.34 -2.43
C GLN A 577 -21.69 30.28 -3.52
N THR A 578 -22.78 30.37 -4.27
CA THR A 578 -22.99 29.58 -5.48
C THR A 578 -21.86 29.81 -6.48
N ASP A 579 -21.43 31.05 -6.71
CA ASP A 579 -20.34 31.38 -7.63
C ASP A 579 -18.97 30.85 -7.14
N GLU A 580 -18.70 30.92 -5.83
CA GLU A 580 -17.46 30.38 -5.24
C GLU A 580 -17.38 28.86 -5.41
N LEU A 581 -18.45 28.15 -5.06
CA LEU A 581 -18.54 26.69 -5.19
C LEU A 581 -18.55 26.27 -6.67
N ARG A 582 -19.19 27.03 -7.56
CA ARG A 582 -19.16 26.81 -9.01
C ARG A 582 -17.75 26.98 -9.58
N THR A 583 -16.99 27.94 -9.08
CA THR A 583 -15.59 28.13 -9.47
C THR A 583 -14.72 26.95 -9.02
N LYS A 584 -14.94 26.43 -7.80
CA LYS A 584 -14.27 25.20 -7.32
C LYS A 584 -14.62 23.98 -8.18
N ILE A 585 -15.90 23.80 -8.54
CA ILE A 585 -16.35 22.72 -9.44
C ILE A 585 -15.68 22.85 -10.81
N SER A 586 -15.69 24.05 -11.41
CA SER A 586 -15.07 24.32 -12.71
C SER A 586 -13.55 24.10 -12.69
N PHE A 587 -12.88 24.50 -11.61
CA PHE A 587 -11.45 24.25 -11.44
C PHE A 587 -11.14 22.74 -11.31
N ALA A 588 -11.97 21.99 -10.58
CA ALA A 588 -11.84 20.53 -10.50
C ALA A 588 -12.10 19.86 -11.87
N GLU A 589 -13.05 20.37 -12.64
CA GLU A 589 -13.34 19.90 -14.01
C GLU A 589 -12.19 20.22 -14.99
N MET A 590 -11.51 21.36 -14.83
CA MET A 590 -10.42 21.76 -15.73
C MET A 590 -9.10 21.01 -15.47
N ASN A 591 -8.90 20.48 -14.26
CA ASN A 591 -7.74 19.65 -13.88
C ASN A 591 -7.94 18.15 -14.17
N ARG A 592 -8.87 17.80 -15.06
CA ARG A 592 -9.22 16.41 -15.39
C ARG A 592 -8.17 15.73 -16.27
N ASP A 593 -7.87 14.48 -15.92
CA ASP A 593 -6.80 13.64 -16.48
C ASP A 593 -6.96 13.26 -17.96
N ASP A 594 -8.18 13.31 -18.50
CA ASP A 594 -8.53 12.89 -19.85
C ASP A 594 -8.38 14.01 -20.91
N LYS A 595 -8.34 15.28 -20.47
CA LYS A 595 -8.11 16.46 -21.32
C LYS A 595 -6.78 17.16 -21.05
N ALA A 596 -6.14 16.86 -19.92
CA ALA A 596 -4.86 17.44 -19.56
C ALA A 596 -3.71 16.87 -20.42
N HIS A 597 -2.69 17.71 -20.68
CA HIS A 597 -1.46 17.25 -21.33
C HIS A 597 -0.82 16.13 -20.49
N ARG A 598 -0.28 15.08 -21.13
CA ARG A 598 0.25 13.87 -20.46
C ARG A 598 1.26 14.16 -19.34
N PHE A 599 1.97 15.28 -19.45
CA PHE A 599 2.86 15.79 -18.40
C PHE A 599 2.12 16.05 -17.07
N VAL A 600 0.98 16.74 -17.12
CA VAL A 600 0.16 17.06 -15.94
C VAL A 600 -0.39 15.78 -15.31
N VAL A 601 -0.79 14.81 -16.14
CA VAL A 601 -1.23 13.47 -15.70
C VAL A 601 -0.12 12.75 -14.92
N SER A 602 1.11 12.75 -15.46
CA SER A 602 2.25 12.10 -14.81
C SER A 602 2.69 12.80 -13.52
N TRP A 603 2.56 14.13 -13.44
CA TRP A 603 2.87 14.92 -12.25
C TRP A 603 1.81 14.75 -11.16
N ASN A 604 0.53 14.78 -11.53
CA ASN A 604 -0.57 14.52 -10.63
C ASN A 604 -0.47 13.11 -10.04
N ALA A 605 -0.06 12.10 -10.85
CA ALA A 605 0.17 10.75 -10.35
C ALA A 605 1.19 10.67 -9.19
N PHE A 606 2.18 11.57 -9.14
CA PHE A 606 3.08 11.68 -7.98
C PHE A 606 2.40 12.34 -6.78
N GLN A 607 1.59 13.38 -6.98
CA GLN A 607 0.80 13.99 -5.91
C GLN A 607 -0.22 13.01 -5.31
N ASP A 608 -0.76 12.10 -6.14
CA ASP A 608 -1.68 11.05 -5.72
C ASP A 608 -0.99 9.87 -5.00
N GLY A 609 0.34 9.89 -4.84
CA GLY A 609 1.08 8.85 -4.13
C GLY A 609 1.12 7.50 -4.87
N ASN A 610 1.00 7.50 -6.20
CA ASN A 610 0.93 6.28 -6.99
C ASN A 610 2.26 5.53 -7.01
N ARG A 611 2.30 4.36 -6.35
CA ARG A 611 3.49 3.52 -6.22
C ARG A 611 4.09 3.09 -7.56
N LEU A 612 3.28 2.96 -8.61
CA LEU A 612 3.74 2.58 -9.95
C LEU A 612 4.48 3.72 -10.64
N ALA A 613 4.12 4.98 -10.40
CA ALA A 613 4.86 6.14 -10.89
C ALA A 613 6.26 6.21 -10.26
N TYR A 614 6.35 5.96 -8.95
CA TYR A 614 7.63 5.83 -8.25
C TYR A 614 8.47 4.64 -8.75
N LEU A 615 7.84 3.51 -9.09
CA LEU A 615 8.53 2.35 -9.67
C LEU A 615 9.11 2.69 -11.05
N ALA A 616 8.34 3.33 -11.93
CA ALA A 616 8.81 3.76 -13.25
C ALA A 616 9.99 4.74 -13.14
N LEU A 617 9.92 5.69 -12.21
CA LEU A 617 11.00 6.61 -11.89
C LEU A 617 12.24 5.87 -11.35
N ALA A 618 12.06 4.92 -10.44
CA ALA A 618 13.15 4.13 -9.88
C ALA A 618 13.87 3.29 -10.96
N ILE A 619 13.13 2.69 -11.89
CA ILE A 619 13.71 1.95 -13.03
C ILE A 619 14.49 2.88 -13.95
N ALA A 620 13.97 4.09 -14.22
CA ALA A 620 14.66 5.09 -15.04
C ALA A 620 15.98 5.54 -14.41
N ILE A 621 15.98 5.87 -13.11
CA ILE A 621 17.19 6.21 -12.35
C ILE A 621 18.16 5.03 -12.31
N GLY A 622 17.63 3.81 -12.13
CA GLY A 622 18.42 2.59 -12.04
C GLY A 622 19.23 2.30 -13.30
N ILE A 623 18.63 2.47 -14.49
CA ILE A 623 19.33 2.24 -15.76
C ILE A 623 20.44 3.26 -15.98
N ASP A 624 20.17 4.55 -15.76
CA ASP A 624 21.20 5.59 -15.93
C ASP A 624 22.32 5.45 -14.88
N SER A 625 22.00 4.97 -13.68
CA SER A 625 22.96 4.65 -12.62
C SER A 625 23.82 3.42 -12.98
N LEU A 626 23.26 2.41 -13.66
CA LEU A 626 24.03 1.28 -14.19
C LEU A 626 24.97 1.72 -15.32
N ILE A 627 24.55 2.65 -16.18
CA ILE A 627 25.41 3.26 -17.20
C ILE A 627 26.56 4.02 -16.53
N PHE A 628 26.29 4.79 -15.48
CA PHE A 628 27.32 5.46 -14.70
C PHE A 628 28.33 4.48 -14.08
N MET A 629 27.84 3.45 -13.39
CA MET A 629 28.69 2.48 -12.71
C MET A 629 29.55 1.67 -13.68
N THR A 630 28.99 1.28 -14.83
CA THR A 630 29.75 0.58 -15.87
C THR A 630 30.81 1.49 -16.50
N GLY A 631 30.52 2.78 -16.71
CA GLY A 631 31.51 3.76 -17.14
C GLY A 631 32.62 4.02 -16.11
N LEU A 632 32.25 4.11 -14.83
CA LEU A 632 33.17 4.35 -13.71
C LEU A 632 34.15 3.18 -13.52
N PHE A 633 33.64 1.94 -13.48
CA PHE A 633 34.47 0.75 -13.30
C PHE A 633 35.23 0.35 -14.56
N GLY A 634 34.68 0.62 -15.75
CA GLY A 634 35.36 0.41 -17.02
C GLY A 634 36.69 1.17 -17.10
N ALA A 635 36.73 2.40 -16.57
CA ALA A 635 37.95 3.22 -16.53
C ALA A 635 39.02 2.69 -15.56
N ASN A 636 38.62 2.04 -14.45
CA ASN A 636 39.55 1.52 -13.43
C ASN A 636 40.28 0.24 -13.83
N ALA A 637 39.78 -0.50 -14.82
CA ALA A 637 40.34 -1.80 -15.20
C ALA A 637 41.47 -1.71 -16.26
N VAL A 638 41.66 -0.56 -16.94
CA VAL A 638 42.79 -0.33 -17.88
C VAL A 638 43.98 0.32 -17.14
N ARG A 639 44.35 -0.23 -15.99
CA ARG A 639 45.38 0.36 -15.11
C ARG A 639 46.75 -0.25 -15.39
N SER A 640 47.75 0.61 -15.57
CA SER A 640 49.16 0.19 -15.49
C SER A 640 49.52 -0.11 -14.04
N PRO A 641 50.22 -1.22 -13.72
CA PRO A 641 50.74 -1.46 -12.37
C PRO A 641 51.57 -0.28 -11.84
N LEU A 642 52.24 0.47 -12.73
CA LEU A 642 53.03 1.65 -12.35
C LEU A 642 52.20 2.81 -11.81
N ALA A 643 50.88 2.84 -12.05
CA ALA A 643 49.98 3.87 -11.52
C ALA A 643 49.65 3.70 -10.03
N ASP A 644 50.03 2.57 -9.42
CA ASP A 644 49.98 2.33 -7.98
C ASP A 644 51.19 2.90 -7.23
N VAL A 645 52.26 3.28 -7.94
CA VAL A 645 53.47 3.82 -7.32
C VAL A 645 53.17 5.20 -6.69
N PRO A 646 53.42 5.37 -5.37
CA PRO A 646 53.21 6.65 -4.70
C PRO A 646 54.10 7.73 -5.33
N SER A 647 53.48 8.74 -5.96
CA SER A 647 54.23 9.81 -6.63
C SER A 647 53.79 11.20 -6.17
N ALA A 648 54.78 12.09 -6.00
CA ALA A 648 54.54 13.50 -5.70
C ALA A 648 54.05 14.30 -6.92
N LYS A 649 54.10 13.72 -8.13
CA LYS A 649 53.71 14.35 -9.39
C LYS A 649 52.67 13.46 -10.07
N GLY A 650 51.43 13.95 -10.19
CA GLY A 650 50.36 13.22 -10.90
C GLY A 650 50.70 13.09 -12.38
N ARG A 651 51.26 11.94 -12.77
CA ARG A 651 51.53 11.55 -14.16
C ARG A 651 50.50 10.51 -14.58
N ASN A 652 50.08 10.55 -15.85
CA ASN A 652 49.16 9.54 -16.39
C ASN A 652 49.87 8.18 -16.50
N SER A 653 49.14 7.06 -16.39
CA SER A 653 49.66 5.69 -16.51
C SER A 653 50.47 5.51 -17.80
N GLN A 654 49.96 5.98 -18.93
CA GLN A 654 50.66 5.94 -20.23
C GLN A 654 52.01 6.70 -20.22
N GLN A 655 52.09 7.79 -19.45
CA GLN A 655 53.33 8.55 -19.33
C GLN A 655 54.36 7.82 -18.45
N LEU A 656 53.91 7.06 -17.44
CA LEU A 656 54.77 6.25 -16.57
C LEU A 656 55.34 5.05 -17.34
N GLU A 657 54.51 4.36 -18.11
CA GLU A 657 54.93 3.24 -18.97
C GLU A 657 55.95 3.70 -20.00
N ALA A 658 55.68 4.82 -20.69
CA ALA A 658 56.60 5.37 -21.69
C ALA A 658 57.99 5.68 -21.14
N ILE A 659 58.11 6.10 -19.87
CA ILE A 659 59.42 6.38 -19.24
C ILE A 659 60.23 5.09 -19.08
N VAL A 660 59.61 4.01 -18.62
CA VAL A 660 60.28 2.72 -18.41
C VAL A 660 60.52 1.99 -19.73
N GLU A 661 59.54 2.00 -20.65
CA GLU A 661 59.67 1.38 -21.98
C GLU A 661 60.79 2.02 -22.82
N ASN A 662 60.96 3.34 -22.75
CA ASN A 662 62.08 4.01 -23.41
C ASN A 662 63.44 3.57 -22.86
N ALA A 663 63.53 3.24 -21.57
CA ALA A 663 64.75 2.72 -20.96
C ALA A 663 65.05 1.26 -21.33
N LEU A 664 64.06 0.53 -21.85
CA LEU A 664 64.20 -0.86 -22.30
C LEU A 664 64.65 -0.97 -23.76
N LEU A 665 64.65 0.11 -24.54
CA LEU A 665 65.10 0.11 -25.94
C LEU A 665 66.64 0.02 -26.05
N PRO A 666 67.19 -0.61 -27.12
CA PRO A 666 66.50 -1.18 -28.28
C PRO A 666 65.93 -2.60 -28.05
N ASP A 667 66.54 -3.41 -27.19
CA ASP A 667 66.18 -4.83 -26.98
C ASP A 667 65.28 -5.01 -25.76
N THR A 668 63.98 -4.72 -25.93
CA THR A 668 63.01 -4.66 -24.83
C THR A 668 62.88 -5.97 -24.03
N LEU A 669 62.90 -7.12 -24.71
CA LEU A 669 62.78 -8.44 -24.08
C LEU A 669 64.00 -8.77 -23.21
N ASP A 670 65.19 -8.57 -23.76
CA ASP A 670 66.44 -8.97 -23.10
C ASP A 670 66.75 -8.03 -21.92
N ASN A 671 66.55 -6.72 -22.09
CA ASN A 671 66.74 -5.74 -21.01
C ASN A 671 65.74 -5.95 -19.86
N ALA A 672 64.48 -6.26 -20.15
CA ALA A 672 63.48 -6.57 -19.13
C ALA A 672 63.82 -7.85 -18.36
N ARG A 673 64.24 -8.92 -19.06
CA ARG A 673 64.67 -10.19 -18.43
C ARG A 673 65.95 -10.04 -17.63
N ALA A 674 66.94 -9.30 -18.14
CA ALA A 674 68.18 -9.03 -17.41
C ALA A 674 67.89 -8.30 -16.10
N THR A 675 66.99 -7.30 -16.13
CA THR A 675 66.57 -6.55 -14.95
C THR A 675 65.79 -7.42 -13.96
N LEU A 676 64.87 -8.26 -14.42
CA LEU A 676 64.14 -9.21 -13.55
C LEU A 676 65.06 -10.25 -12.90
N ASN A 677 66.03 -10.79 -13.65
CA ASN A 677 66.98 -11.78 -13.12
C ASN A 677 67.98 -11.18 -12.12
N ALA A 678 68.24 -9.87 -12.21
CA ALA A 678 69.09 -9.15 -11.28
C ALA A 678 68.42 -8.86 -9.93
N MET A 679 67.09 -8.97 -9.84
CA MET A 679 66.31 -8.73 -8.62
C MET A 679 66.38 -9.91 -7.66
N ARG A 680 66.67 -9.62 -6.39
CA ARG A 680 66.67 -10.60 -5.29
C ARG A 680 65.59 -10.23 -4.27
N PRO A 681 64.77 -11.18 -3.81
CA PRO A 681 63.70 -10.87 -2.87
C PRO A 681 64.25 -10.42 -1.51
N ILE A 682 63.59 -9.45 -0.88
CA ILE A 682 63.88 -8.98 0.48
C ILE A 682 62.61 -9.04 1.33
N THR A 683 62.74 -9.09 2.66
CA THR A 683 61.60 -8.91 3.56
C THR A 683 61.05 -7.49 3.41
N ASN A 684 59.75 -7.39 3.12
CA ASN A 684 59.10 -6.13 2.78
C ASN A 684 59.30 -5.08 3.87
N ALA A 685 60.05 -4.03 3.54
CA ALA A 685 60.24 -2.84 4.37
C ALA A 685 59.83 -1.63 3.54
N SER A 686 58.88 -0.82 4.03
CA SER A 686 58.45 0.43 3.38
C SER A 686 57.90 0.26 1.94
N GLY A 687 57.38 -0.93 1.60
CA GLY A 687 56.75 -1.21 0.30
C GLY A 687 57.74 -1.59 -0.82
N PHE A 688 58.98 -1.96 -0.47
CA PHE A 688 59.97 -2.52 -1.42
C PHE A 688 60.02 -4.04 -1.30
N MET A 689 60.11 -4.73 -2.45
CA MET A 689 60.00 -6.19 -2.54
C MET A 689 61.31 -6.87 -2.93
N ALA A 690 62.14 -6.19 -3.71
CA ALA A 690 63.40 -6.74 -4.19
C ALA A 690 64.57 -5.77 -4.05
N GLU A 691 65.79 -6.30 -4.00
CA GLU A 691 67.04 -5.55 -4.11
C GLU A 691 67.81 -5.92 -5.37
N VAL A 692 68.53 -4.96 -5.94
CA VAL A 692 69.50 -5.17 -7.03
C VAL A 692 70.86 -4.63 -6.60
N ARG A 693 71.90 -5.44 -6.76
CA ARG A 693 73.29 -5.08 -6.46
C ARG A 693 74.10 -5.06 -7.77
N PRO A 694 74.43 -3.87 -8.30
CA PRO A 694 75.16 -3.74 -9.57
C PRO A 694 76.53 -4.44 -9.54
N GLU A 695 77.19 -4.46 -8.39
CA GLU A 695 78.52 -5.06 -8.16
C GLU A 695 78.58 -6.57 -8.42
N LEU A 696 77.44 -7.26 -8.41
CA LEU A 696 77.33 -8.70 -8.64
C LEU A 696 76.98 -9.05 -10.08
N LEU A 697 76.82 -8.05 -10.95
CA LEU A 697 76.47 -8.19 -12.36
C LEU A 697 77.72 -8.06 -13.24
N ASP A 698 77.66 -8.63 -14.45
CA ASP A 698 78.68 -8.40 -15.47
C ASP A 698 78.58 -6.98 -16.05
N ALA A 699 79.70 -6.44 -16.54
CA ALA A 699 79.78 -5.05 -17.05
C ALA A 699 78.85 -4.73 -18.24
N HIS A 700 78.26 -5.75 -18.88
CA HIS A 700 77.25 -5.57 -19.92
C HIS A 700 75.84 -5.50 -19.33
N ALA A 701 75.43 -6.47 -18.50
CA ALA A 701 74.14 -6.43 -17.83
C ALA A 701 74.02 -5.25 -16.85
N GLU A 702 75.10 -4.86 -16.18
CA GLU A 702 75.11 -3.74 -15.24
C GLU A 702 74.60 -2.44 -15.90
N ARG A 703 75.07 -2.12 -17.10
CA ARG A 703 74.65 -0.91 -17.83
C ARG A 703 73.19 -0.96 -18.26
N GLN A 704 72.70 -2.13 -18.67
CA GLN A 704 71.30 -2.32 -19.07
C GLN A 704 70.37 -2.18 -17.86
N VAL A 705 70.71 -2.84 -16.76
CA VAL A 705 69.92 -2.85 -15.53
C VAL A 705 69.91 -1.46 -14.88
N LEU A 706 71.05 -0.76 -14.82
CA LEU A 706 71.10 0.61 -14.29
C LEU A 706 70.24 1.60 -15.09
N GLY A 707 70.13 1.44 -16.41
CA GLY A 707 69.24 2.27 -17.23
C GLY A 707 67.77 2.17 -16.79
N VAL A 708 67.30 0.94 -16.55
CA VAL A 708 65.93 0.67 -16.10
C VAL A 708 65.72 1.11 -14.64
N LEU A 709 66.70 0.88 -13.76
CA LEU A 709 66.63 1.31 -12.36
C LEU A 709 66.60 2.83 -12.22
N ASN A 710 67.36 3.56 -13.05
CA ASN A 710 67.32 5.02 -13.09
C ASN A 710 65.96 5.54 -13.56
N ALA A 711 65.37 4.92 -14.59
CA ALA A 711 64.02 5.24 -15.02
C ALA A 711 62.98 4.98 -13.91
N GLY A 712 63.11 3.85 -13.20
CA GLY A 712 62.32 3.49 -12.03
C GLY A 712 62.44 4.50 -10.88
N ALA A 713 63.63 5.05 -10.63
CA ALA A 713 63.85 6.08 -9.64
C ALA A 713 63.12 7.39 -9.99
N THR A 714 63.04 7.77 -11.28
CA THR A 714 62.31 8.98 -11.70
C THR A 714 60.80 8.93 -11.47
N ILE A 715 60.25 7.73 -11.26
CA ILE A 715 58.83 7.49 -10.96
C ILE A 715 58.60 7.01 -9.52
N ASN A 716 59.64 7.01 -8.67
CA ASN A 716 59.60 6.58 -7.27
C ASN A 716 59.33 5.07 -7.07
N ALA A 717 59.58 4.26 -8.12
CA ALA A 717 59.47 2.81 -8.08
C ALA A 717 60.77 2.12 -7.64
N VAL A 718 61.88 2.86 -7.62
CA VAL A 718 63.20 2.41 -7.17
C VAL A 718 63.81 3.46 -6.25
N GLU A 719 64.42 3.01 -5.16
CA GLU A 719 65.16 3.86 -4.22
C GLU A 719 66.59 3.32 -4.06
N TYR A 720 67.58 4.21 -3.99
CA TYR A 720 68.98 3.83 -3.80
C TYR A 720 69.36 3.92 -2.32
N ASP A 721 69.75 2.79 -1.74
CA ASP A 721 70.23 2.69 -0.35
C ASP A 721 71.75 2.90 -0.34
N GLU A 722 72.16 4.14 -0.06
CA GLU A 722 73.57 4.55 -0.02
C GLU A 722 74.38 3.79 1.05
N ALA A 723 73.74 3.32 2.13
CA ALA A 723 74.44 2.65 3.24
C ALA A 723 74.86 1.22 2.90
N GLN A 724 74.15 0.57 1.98
CA GLN A 724 74.40 -0.83 1.60
C GLN A 724 74.74 -1.02 0.12
N GLY A 725 74.85 0.05 -0.67
CA GLY A 725 75.23 0.00 -2.08
C GLY A 725 74.23 -0.79 -2.94
N ARG A 726 72.94 -0.69 -2.64
CA ARG A 726 71.88 -1.50 -3.28
C ARG A 726 70.72 -0.63 -3.75
N TYR A 727 70.05 -1.09 -4.81
CA TYR A 727 68.80 -0.50 -5.28
C TYR A 727 67.63 -1.30 -4.75
N LEU A 728 66.70 -0.65 -4.06
CA LEU A 728 65.44 -1.21 -3.58
C LEU A 728 64.36 -1.01 -4.65
N VAL A 729 63.68 -2.08 -5.03
CA VAL A 729 62.70 -2.11 -6.11
C VAL A 729 61.33 -2.46 -5.54
N ARG A 730 60.31 -1.68 -5.91
CA ARG A 730 58.92 -1.95 -5.53
C ARG A 730 58.26 -3.03 -6.40
N ALA A 731 57.20 -3.64 -5.90
CA ALA A 731 56.50 -4.73 -6.58
C ALA A 731 55.91 -4.30 -7.94
N GLU A 732 55.42 -3.07 -8.04
CA GLU A 732 54.76 -2.52 -9.23
C GLU A 732 55.70 -2.48 -10.44
N LEU A 733 56.99 -2.19 -10.24
CA LEU A 733 57.98 -2.20 -11.33
C LEU A 733 58.32 -3.64 -11.77
N TYR A 734 58.38 -4.57 -10.82
CA TYR A 734 58.58 -5.99 -11.13
C TYR A 734 57.42 -6.56 -11.95
N GLU A 735 56.18 -6.24 -11.56
CA GLU A 735 54.96 -6.65 -12.29
C GLU A 735 54.93 -6.05 -13.69
N PHE A 736 55.22 -4.75 -13.82
CA PHE A 736 55.27 -4.09 -15.12
C PHE A 736 56.34 -4.70 -16.04
N LEU A 737 57.57 -4.89 -15.56
CA LEU A 737 58.65 -5.50 -16.36
C LEU A 737 58.32 -6.94 -16.77
N SER A 738 57.61 -7.69 -15.92
CA SER A 738 57.15 -9.05 -16.24
C SER A 738 56.10 -9.06 -17.36
N ILE A 739 55.16 -8.11 -17.33
CA ILE A 739 54.16 -7.93 -18.39
C ILE A 739 54.83 -7.52 -19.70
N VAL A 740 55.74 -6.54 -19.66
CA VAL A 740 56.48 -6.09 -20.85
C VAL A 740 57.31 -7.22 -21.45
N ALA A 741 58.02 -8.01 -20.63
CA ALA A 741 58.80 -9.16 -21.08
C ALA A 741 57.93 -10.25 -21.71
N LYS A 742 56.73 -10.52 -21.16
CA LYS A 742 55.79 -11.47 -21.76
C LYS A 742 55.27 -10.94 -23.10
N ARG A 743 54.82 -9.69 -23.15
CA ARG A 743 54.27 -9.05 -24.34
C ARG A 743 55.29 -8.98 -25.47
N SER A 744 56.53 -8.61 -25.18
CA SER A 744 57.61 -8.55 -26.18
C SER A 744 58.04 -9.95 -26.66
N PHE A 745 57.94 -10.97 -25.80
CA PHE A 745 58.16 -12.37 -26.19
C PHE A 745 57.07 -12.89 -27.14
N GLU A 746 55.80 -12.58 -26.87
CA GLU A 746 54.65 -13.02 -27.69
C GLU A 746 54.50 -12.22 -29.00
N ALA A 747 54.95 -10.96 -29.03
CA ALA A 747 54.84 -10.09 -30.21
C ALA A 747 55.66 -10.55 -31.42
N ASP A 748 56.79 -11.24 -31.18
CA ASP A 748 57.60 -11.82 -32.25
C ASP A 748 57.44 -13.35 -32.27
N LYS A 749 56.72 -13.84 -33.28
CA LYS A 749 56.50 -15.28 -33.49
C LYS A 749 57.81 -16.07 -33.58
N ALA A 750 58.90 -15.44 -34.05
CA ALA A 750 60.20 -16.08 -34.11
C ALA A 750 60.75 -16.44 -32.71
N ASN A 751 60.46 -15.65 -31.68
CA ASN A 751 60.88 -15.92 -30.30
C ASN A 751 60.13 -17.11 -29.69
N VAL A 752 58.83 -17.23 -29.98
CA VAL A 752 57.99 -18.36 -29.55
C VAL A 752 58.45 -19.66 -30.22
N ASP A 753 58.60 -19.63 -31.55
CA ASP A 753 59.06 -20.76 -32.35
C ASP A 753 60.47 -21.21 -31.92
N LEU A 754 61.38 -20.27 -31.62
CA LEU A 754 62.75 -20.58 -31.21
C LEU A 754 62.83 -21.13 -29.78
N ALA A 755 61.95 -20.69 -28.88
CA ALA A 755 61.85 -21.26 -27.53
C ALA A 755 61.26 -22.68 -27.54
N GLU A 756 60.24 -22.93 -28.37
CA GLU A 756 59.70 -24.28 -28.58
C GLU A 756 60.75 -25.21 -29.20
N LEU A 757 61.51 -24.70 -30.19
CA LEU A 757 62.64 -25.41 -30.79
C LEU A 757 63.71 -25.74 -29.74
N GLU A 758 64.09 -24.78 -28.89
CA GLU A 758 65.05 -24.99 -27.81
C GLU A 758 64.59 -26.06 -26.81
N LYS A 759 63.30 -26.10 -26.47
CA LYS A 759 62.72 -27.13 -25.59
C LYS A 759 62.79 -28.53 -26.21
N ILE A 760 62.34 -28.68 -27.46
CA ILE A 760 62.28 -29.98 -28.14
C ILE A 760 63.70 -30.49 -28.43
N VAL A 761 64.59 -29.60 -28.89
CA VAL A 761 66.00 -29.92 -29.12
C VAL A 761 66.70 -30.24 -27.80
N GLY A 762 66.44 -29.49 -26.73
CA GLY A 762 67.00 -29.76 -25.40
C GLY A 762 66.67 -31.17 -24.88
N VAL A 763 65.42 -31.63 -25.07
CA VAL A 763 65.02 -33.01 -24.75
C VAL A 763 65.74 -34.02 -25.63
N ALA A 764 65.92 -33.73 -26.92
CA ALA A 764 66.59 -34.61 -27.87
C ALA A 764 68.09 -34.79 -27.58
N LEU A 765 68.69 -33.85 -26.85
CA LEU A 765 70.10 -33.83 -26.46
C LEU A 765 70.37 -34.48 -25.08
N LEU A 766 69.35 -34.95 -24.34
CA LEU A 766 69.56 -35.67 -23.08
C LEU A 766 70.30 -37.01 -23.30
N PRO A 767 71.13 -37.49 -22.34
CA PRO A 767 71.27 -37.00 -20.96
C PRO A 767 72.26 -35.86 -20.75
N ASP A 768 73.25 -35.67 -21.63
CA ASP A 768 74.22 -34.57 -21.56
C ASP A 768 73.95 -33.57 -22.69
N ILE A 769 73.11 -32.57 -22.39
CA ILE A 769 72.63 -31.59 -23.37
C ILE A 769 73.80 -30.86 -24.06
N ASN A 770 74.86 -30.63 -23.31
CA ASN A 770 75.96 -29.76 -23.68
C ASN A 770 76.94 -30.45 -24.61
N GLN A 771 77.43 -31.63 -24.18
CA GLN A 771 78.33 -32.44 -24.98
C GLN A 771 77.65 -32.90 -26.28
N ASN A 772 76.36 -33.23 -26.20
CA ASN A 772 75.57 -33.63 -27.36
C ASN A 772 75.31 -32.46 -28.32
N ALA A 773 75.10 -31.23 -27.83
CA ALA A 773 74.95 -30.06 -28.70
C ALA A 773 76.23 -29.77 -29.49
N GLU A 774 77.39 -29.87 -28.84
CA GLU A 774 78.70 -29.72 -29.50
C GLU A 774 78.94 -30.85 -30.52
N THR A 775 78.57 -32.08 -30.17
CA THR A 775 78.66 -33.23 -31.08
C THR A 775 77.81 -33.01 -32.34
N VAL A 776 76.59 -32.48 -32.21
CA VAL A 776 75.73 -32.18 -33.37
C VAL A 776 76.32 -31.06 -34.21
N LEU A 777 76.78 -29.97 -33.58
CA LEU A 777 77.44 -28.85 -34.28
C LEU A 777 78.71 -29.30 -35.02
N HIS A 778 79.45 -30.27 -34.49
CA HIS A 778 80.66 -30.81 -35.12
C HIS A 778 80.41 -31.44 -36.49
N TYR A 779 79.26 -32.10 -36.67
CA TYR A 779 78.89 -32.73 -37.95
C TYR A 779 78.15 -31.79 -38.91
N MET A 780 77.91 -30.52 -38.53
CA MET A 780 77.25 -29.53 -39.39
C MET A 780 78.26 -28.89 -40.34
N HIS A 781 78.05 -29.09 -41.64
CA HIS A 781 78.82 -28.46 -42.69
C HIS A 781 78.08 -27.24 -43.25
N PRO A 782 78.74 -26.08 -43.47
CA PRO A 782 78.09 -24.91 -44.02
C PRO A 782 77.73 -25.12 -45.50
N ILE A 783 76.61 -24.56 -45.94
CA ILE A 783 76.17 -24.51 -47.34
C ILE A 783 75.79 -23.08 -47.72
N ASP A 784 75.68 -22.80 -49.02
CA ASP A 784 75.10 -21.54 -49.50
C ASP A 784 73.65 -21.39 -49.02
N GLU A 785 73.31 -20.21 -48.51
CA GLU A 785 71.98 -19.98 -47.92
C GLU A 785 70.87 -20.11 -48.97
N ASP A 786 70.02 -21.12 -48.82
CA ASP A 786 68.79 -21.30 -49.62
C ASP A 786 67.58 -21.36 -48.68
N ARG A 787 66.64 -20.42 -48.84
CA ARG A 787 65.39 -20.32 -48.05
C ARG A 787 65.60 -20.44 -46.52
N GLY A 788 66.71 -19.91 -46.01
CA GLY A 788 67.06 -19.91 -44.58
C GLY A 788 67.78 -21.17 -44.07
N PHE A 789 68.05 -22.16 -44.94
CA PHE A 789 68.92 -23.30 -44.66
C PHE A 789 70.38 -22.92 -44.92
N THR A 790 71.22 -23.10 -43.91
CA THR A 790 72.62 -22.59 -43.90
C THR A 790 73.66 -23.67 -43.63
N ALA A 791 73.22 -24.87 -43.25
CA ALA A 791 74.10 -26.00 -43.00
C ALA A 791 73.49 -27.32 -43.47
N GLU A 792 74.31 -28.35 -43.63
CA GLU A 792 73.89 -29.72 -43.90
C GLU A 792 74.59 -30.72 -42.96
N ILE A 793 73.91 -31.84 -42.68
CA ILE A 793 74.48 -33.01 -41.99
C ILE A 793 74.26 -34.24 -42.88
N ASN A 794 75.35 -34.97 -43.14
CA ASN A 794 75.29 -36.30 -43.75
C ASN A 794 75.35 -37.40 -42.66
N LEU A 795 74.23 -38.09 -42.41
CA LEU A 795 74.15 -39.18 -41.44
C LEU A 795 75.05 -40.38 -41.79
N GLY A 796 75.53 -40.50 -43.03
CA GLY A 796 76.50 -41.51 -43.43
C GLY A 796 77.91 -41.30 -42.86
N GLU A 797 78.27 -40.04 -42.57
CA GLU A 797 79.59 -39.62 -42.09
C GLU A 797 79.69 -39.49 -40.57
N VAL A 798 78.54 -39.54 -39.88
CA VAL A 798 78.47 -39.51 -38.41
C VAL A 798 78.95 -40.85 -37.84
N ALA A 799 79.80 -40.84 -36.80
CA ALA A 799 80.24 -42.06 -36.13
C ALA A 799 79.08 -42.81 -35.46
N ASP A 800 79.12 -44.15 -35.39
CA ASP A 800 78.01 -44.98 -34.87
C ASP A 800 77.59 -44.62 -33.44
N GLU A 801 78.54 -44.16 -32.62
CA GLU A 801 78.30 -43.64 -31.26
C GLU A 801 77.49 -42.34 -31.22
N HIS A 802 77.67 -41.45 -32.20
CA HIS A 802 77.00 -40.15 -32.27
C HIS A 802 75.72 -40.18 -33.11
N LYS A 803 75.53 -41.20 -33.94
CA LYS A 803 74.37 -41.33 -34.86
C LYS A 803 73.04 -41.22 -34.15
N ARG A 804 72.90 -41.75 -32.94
CA ARG A 804 71.64 -41.70 -32.17
C ARG A 804 71.30 -40.28 -31.76
N THR A 805 72.26 -39.56 -31.19
CA THR A 805 72.11 -38.17 -30.74
C THR A 805 71.84 -37.25 -31.92
N VAL A 806 72.64 -37.33 -32.99
CA VAL A 806 72.46 -36.51 -34.20
C VAL A 806 71.11 -36.76 -34.85
N ARG A 807 70.69 -38.02 -34.97
CA ARG A 807 69.37 -38.37 -35.52
C ARG A 807 68.21 -37.88 -34.65
N SER A 808 68.35 -37.97 -33.32
CA SER A 808 67.35 -37.44 -32.37
C SER A 808 67.18 -35.93 -32.54
N THR A 809 68.29 -35.18 -32.63
CA THR A 809 68.30 -33.74 -32.83
C THR A 809 67.76 -33.32 -34.21
N LEU A 810 68.08 -34.08 -35.27
CA LEU A 810 67.53 -33.85 -36.61
C LEU A 810 66.02 -34.09 -36.67
N ASN A 811 65.53 -35.15 -36.01
CA ASN A 811 64.10 -35.42 -35.90
C ASN A 811 63.38 -34.31 -35.12
N ALA A 812 63.96 -33.83 -34.02
CA ALA A 812 63.47 -32.69 -33.23
C ALA A 812 63.44 -31.39 -34.05
N GLY A 813 64.43 -31.14 -34.90
CA GLY A 813 64.42 -29.99 -35.81
C GLY A 813 63.39 -30.14 -36.93
N ALA A 814 63.14 -31.37 -37.41
CA ALA A 814 62.19 -31.65 -38.47
C ALA A 814 60.72 -31.46 -38.03
N THR A 815 60.38 -31.70 -36.75
CA THR A 815 59.02 -31.48 -36.24
C THR A 815 58.56 -30.03 -36.37
N LEU A 816 59.49 -29.08 -36.35
CA LEU A 816 59.22 -27.64 -36.51
C LEU A 816 59.62 -27.11 -37.90
N GLY A 817 59.86 -28.00 -38.87
CA GLY A 817 60.25 -27.63 -40.24
C GLY A 817 61.62 -26.95 -40.36
N ARG A 818 62.48 -27.07 -39.33
CA ARG A 818 63.83 -26.47 -39.29
C ARG A 818 64.91 -27.41 -39.80
N VAL A 819 64.53 -28.62 -40.19
CA VAL A 819 65.38 -29.60 -40.86
C VAL A 819 64.61 -30.15 -42.06
N GLN A 820 65.23 -30.20 -43.23
CA GLN A 820 64.64 -30.74 -44.44
C GLN A 820 65.53 -31.84 -45.02
N ARG A 821 64.93 -32.96 -45.43
CA ARG A 821 65.66 -34.06 -46.05
C ARG A 821 65.89 -33.77 -47.53
N ARG A 822 67.13 -33.96 -48.01
CA ARG A 822 67.48 -33.74 -49.42
C ARG A 822 67.37 -35.04 -50.22
N GLY A 823 66.44 -35.06 -51.18
CA GLY A 823 66.28 -36.16 -52.14
C GLY A 823 65.70 -37.47 -51.58
N LYS A 824 65.52 -38.47 -52.46
CA LYS A 824 64.97 -39.79 -52.09
C LYS A 824 65.98 -40.70 -51.36
N ASN A 825 67.26 -40.33 -51.35
CA ASN A 825 68.32 -41.07 -50.68
C ASN A 825 68.51 -40.59 -49.24
N ALA A 826 68.75 -41.53 -48.34
CA ALA A 826 68.27 -41.40 -46.97
C ALA A 826 69.12 -40.56 -46.00
N HIS A 827 70.24 -39.98 -46.44
CA HIS A 827 71.35 -39.64 -45.54
C HIS A 827 71.69 -38.14 -45.43
N GLU A 828 71.23 -37.27 -46.32
CA GLU A 828 71.54 -35.84 -46.30
C GLU A 828 70.37 -35.00 -45.76
N PHE A 829 70.67 -34.10 -44.81
CA PHE A 829 69.70 -33.21 -44.16
C PHE A 829 70.18 -31.77 -44.19
N TRP A 830 69.34 -30.86 -44.70
CA TRP A 830 69.54 -29.42 -44.60
C TRP A 830 69.01 -28.88 -43.29
N ILE A 831 69.75 -27.95 -42.71
CA ILE A 831 69.51 -27.38 -41.39
C ILE A 831 69.30 -25.87 -41.50
N HIS A 832 68.17 -25.43 -40.96
CA HIS A 832 67.79 -24.02 -40.91
C HIS A 832 68.67 -23.26 -39.92
N ARG A 833 68.93 -21.97 -40.21
CA ARG A 833 69.71 -21.08 -39.34
C ARG A 833 69.24 -21.03 -37.89
N ASP A 834 67.94 -21.25 -37.67
CA ASP A 834 67.33 -21.21 -36.33
C ASP A 834 67.74 -22.41 -35.47
N LEU A 835 67.85 -23.62 -36.04
CA LEU A 835 68.35 -24.79 -35.31
C LEU A 835 69.84 -24.63 -34.97
N TYR A 836 70.62 -24.07 -35.88
CA TYR A 836 72.01 -23.71 -35.61
C TYR A 836 72.13 -22.69 -34.47
N LYS A 837 71.34 -21.60 -34.51
CA LYS A 837 71.29 -20.59 -33.44
C LYS A 837 70.91 -21.19 -32.10
N THR A 838 69.93 -22.10 -32.07
CA THR A 838 69.51 -22.79 -30.85
C THR A 838 70.63 -23.66 -30.28
N LEU A 839 71.29 -24.48 -31.09
CA LEU A 839 72.42 -25.31 -30.64
C LEU A 839 73.61 -24.46 -30.18
N ALA A 840 73.90 -23.36 -30.87
CA ALA A 840 74.93 -22.40 -30.48
C ALA A 840 74.60 -21.69 -29.16
N ARG A 841 73.32 -21.33 -28.92
CA ARG A 841 72.86 -20.73 -27.66
C ARG A 841 72.95 -21.72 -26.49
N ILE A 842 72.60 -22.99 -26.72
CA ILE A 842 72.78 -24.06 -25.72
C ILE A 842 74.26 -24.23 -25.39
N ARG A 843 75.14 -24.24 -26.40
CA ARG A 843 76.60 -24.27 -26.20
C ARG A 843 77.11 -23.04 -25.45
N ALA A 844 76.61 -21.84 -25.74
CA ALA A 844 77.07 -20.62 -25.07
C ALA A 844 76.83 -20.66 -23.55
N ARG A 845 75.73 -21.27 -23.09
CA ARG A 845 75.43 -21.41 -21.64
C ARG A 845 76.49 -22.21 -20.87
N THR A 846 77.26 -23.08 -21.53
CA THR A 846 78.30 -23.90 -20.88
C THR A 846 79.56 -23.11 -20.58
N LEU A 847 79.95 -22.22 -21.50
CA LEU A 847 81.09 -21.31 -21.31
C LEU A 847 80.87 -20.40 -20.11
N PHE A 848 79.61 -20.08 -19.78
CA PHE A 848 79.26 -19.32 -18.57
C PHE A 848 79.12 -20.20 -17.31
N SER A 849 78.82 -21.50 -17.44
CA SER A 849 78.69 -22.42 -16.30
C SER A 849 80.04 -22.94 -15.77
N ASP A 850 81.08 -23.06 -16.60
CA ASP A 850 82.40 -23.55 -16.19
C ASP A 850 83.24 -22.51 -15.43
N TYR A 851 82.92 -21.22 -15.54
CA TYR A 851 83.51 -20.18 -14.70
C TYR A 851 82.93 -20.13 -13.26
N ALA A 852 81.84 -20.86 -13.01
CA ALA A 852 81.11 -20.84 -11.73
C ALA A 852 81.24 -22.14 -10.92
N ARG A 853 82.37 -22.87 -11.01
CA ARG A 853 82.70 -23.96 -10.07
C ARG A 853 83.68 -23.49 -9.00
N PRO A 854 83.27 -23.39 -7.72
CA PRO A 854 84.20 -23.55 -6.61
C PRO A 854 84.75 -24.98 -6.67
N ARG A 855 86.08 -25.14 -6.62
CA ARG A 855 86.71 -26.43 -6.32
C ARG A 855 86.30 -26.84 -4.89
N ILE A 856 85.32 -27.72 -4.76
CA ILE A 856 84.99 -28.39 -3.50
C ILE A 856 85.76 -29.72 -3.46
N GLY A 857 86.47 -29.93 -2.35
CA GLY A 857 87.33 -31.07 -2.10
C GLY A 857 86.59 -32.41 -2.03
N GLN A 858 87.33 -33.46 -2.35
CA GLN A 858 87.01 -34.87 -2.15
C GLN A 858 86.52 -35.17 -0.72
N GLY A 859 85.42 -35.91 -0.63
CA GLY A 859 85.10 -36.71 0.56
C GLY A 859 83.64 -37.13 0.65
N GLY A 860 83.38 -38.44 0.52
CA GLY A 860 82.27 -39.08 1.24
C GLY A 860 81.00 -39.44 0.47
N GLU A 861 81.01 -40.64 -0.10
CA GLU A 861 79.92 -41.64 -0.14
C GLU A 861 78.58 -41.38 -0.86
N ARG A 862 78.41 -42.19 -1.91
CA ARG A 862 77.17 -42.55 -2.60
C ARG A 862 76.13 -43.17 -1.65
N ARG A 863 74.88 -42.73 -1.79
CA ARG A 863 73.72 -43.65 -1.75
C ARG A 863 72.61 -43.13 -2.66
N GLY A 864 72.17 -43.98 -3.58
CA GLY A 864 71.16 -43.68 -4.59
C GLY A 864 69.76 -44.18 -4.24
N SER A 865 68.78 -43.63 -4.97
CA SER A 865 67.35 -43.94 -5.12
C SER A 865 66.53 -42.64 -4.94
N LEU A 866 65.52 -42.27 -5.72
CA LEU A 866 64.71 -42.91 -6.78
C LEU A 866 64.06 -41.79 -7.63
N ILE A 867 63.46 -42.19 -8.76
CA ILE A 867 62.75 -41.45 -9.82
C ILE A 867 61.63 -40.51 -9.28
N PRO A 868 61.32 -39.37 -9.94
CA PRO A 868 60.55 -38.27 -9.34
C PRO A 868 59.04 -38.50 -9.44
N ASP A 869 58.35 -38.28 -8.32
CA ASP A 869 56.89 -38.27 -8.27
C ASP A 869 56.36 -36.87 -8.63
N SER A 870 55.26 -36.89 -9.36
CA SER A 870 54.57 -35.74 -9.97
C SER A 870 54.12 -34.67 -8.96
N THR A 871 54.28 -33.42 -9.36
CA THR A 871 53.46 -32.24 -8.99
C THR A 871 52.84 -32.24 -7.59
N ARG A 872 53.50 -31.53 -6.67
CA ARG A 872 52.80 -30.81 -5.59
C ARG A 872 53.26 -29.37 -5.57
N ALA A 873 52.27 -28.48 -5.53
CA ALA A 873 52.42 -27.08 -5.19
C ALA A 873 53.24 -26.96 -3.90
N ILE A 874 54.06 -25.91 -3.83
CA ILE A 874 54.87 -25.57 -2.66
C ILE A 874 53.90 -25.29 -1.50
N GLU A 875 53.69 -26.28 -0.64
CA GLU A 875 53.14 -26.06 0.69
C GLU A 875 54.13 -25.20 1.47
N HIS A 876 53.67 -24.03 1.91
CA HIS A 876 54.35 -23.27 2.96
C HIS A 876 54.41 -24.14 4.21
N LYS A 877 55.59 -24.74 4.47
CA LYS A 877 55.97 -25.10 5.84
C LYS A 877 56.22 -23.79 6.59
N PRO A 878 55.53 -23.49 7.70
CA PRO A 878 55.95 -22.40 8.56
C PRO A 878 57.33 -22.76 9.10
N ALA A 879 58.28 -21.85 8.91
CA ALA A 879 59.59 -21.94 9.51
C ALA A 879 59.41 -22.05 11.02
N LYS A 880 60.01 -23.08 11.60
CA LYS A 880 60.12 -23.29 13.04
C LYS A 880 60.83 -22.06 13.63
N ALA A 881 60.08 -21.18 14.27
CA ALA A 881 60.60 -19.99 14.91
C ALA A 881 61.44 -20.40 16.12
N LEU A 882 62.68 -19.92 16.15
CA LEU A 882 63.53 -19.95 17.32
C LEU A 882 63.19 -18.71 18.17
N ILE A 883 62.51 -18.96 19.29
CA ILE A 883 62.61 -18.28 20.61
C ILE A 883 62.22 -16.78 20.66
N ASP A 884 60.95 -16.49 20.97
CA ASP A 884 60.46 -15.60 22.07
C ASP A 884 58.91 -15.35 22.04
N ASP A 885 58.07 -16.37 21.77
CA ASP A 885 56.60 -16.22 21.63
C ASP A 885 55.77 -16.48 22.91
N GLU A 886 56.34 -16.98 24.01
CA GLU A 886 55.56 -17.27 25.24
C GLU A 886 54.84 -16.05 25.86
N PRO A 887 55.43 -14.84 25.96
CA PRO A 887 54.77 -13.72 26.66
C PRO A 887 53.60 -13.12 25.87
N SER A 888 53.58 -13.20 24.55
CA SER A 888 52.50 -12.63 23.72
C SER A 888 51.22 -13.48 23.77
N THR A 889 51.37 -14.81 23.85
CA THR A 889 50.25 -15.73 24.06
C THR A 889 49.62 -15.60 25.44
N GLU A 890 50.43 -15.42 26.49
CA GLU A 890 49.94 -15.29 27.87
C GLU A 890 49.16 -13.97 28.08
N ILE A 891 49.63 -12.87 27.48
CA ILE A 891 48.94 -11.57 27.52
C ILE A 891 47.60 -11.64 26.77
N ARG A 892 47.57 -12.26 25.59
CA ARG A 892 46.34 -12.43 24.80
C ARG A 892 45.32 -13.33 25.51
N GLU A 893 45.76 -14.43 26.12
CA GLU A 893 44.90 -15.29 26.94
C GLU A 893 44.36 -14.56 28.18
N GLY A 894 45.16 -13.68 28.77
CA GLY A 894 44.72 -12.76 29.83
C GLY A 894 43.57 -11.85 29.39
N PHE A 895 43.66 -11.23 28.22
CA PHE A 895 42.58 -10.39 27.68
C PHE A 895 41.31 -11.18 27.36
N LEU A 896 41.45 -12.35 26.75
CA LEU A 896 40.30 -13.24 26.49
C LEU A 896 39.59 -13.63 27.78
N THR A 897 40.35 -13.91 28.84
CA THR A 897 39.79 -14.29 30.15
C THR A 897 38.98 -13.15 30.77
N GLU A 898 39.49 -11.92 30.75
CA GLU A 898 38.82 -10.74 31.30
C GLU A 898 37.56 -10.36 30.49
N LEU A 899 37.62 -10.47 29.16
CA LEU A 899 36.46 -10.22 28.29
C LEU A 899 35.35 -11.27 28.47
N LEU A 900 35.71 -12.56 28.59
CA LEU A 900 34.74 -13.63 28.84
C LEU A 900 34.14 -13.55 30.26
N ALA A 901 34.92 -13.08 31.25
CA ALA A 901 34.43 -12.87 32.61
C ALA A 901 33.30 -11.84 32.67
N ALA A 902 33.33 -10.80 31.81
CA ALA A 902 32.25 -9.81 31.69
C ALA A 902 30.91 -10.40 31.22
N LEU A 903 30.94 -11.60 30.63
CA LEU A 903 29.77 -12.36 30.19
C LEU A 903 29.44 -13.54 31.13
N ASN A 904 30.17 -13.68 32.24
CA ASN A 904 30.10 -14.81 33.17
C ASN A 904 30.48 -16.16 32.53
N ILE A 905 31.29 -16.14 31.47
CA ILE A 905 31.74 -17.33 30.74
C ILE A 905 33.14 -17.70 31.22
N LYS A 906 33.35 -19.00 31.51
CA LYS A 906 34.68 -19.51 31.85
C LYS A 906 35.52 -19.68 30.57
N PRO A 907 36.81 -19.29 30.55
CA PRO A 907 37.67 -19.39 29.37
C PRO A 907 37.83 -20.82 28.85
N GLU A 908 37.78 -21.81 29.74
CA GLU A 908 37.80 -23.23 29.40
C GLU A 908 36.62 -23.67 28.52
N ALA A 909 35.46 -23.00 28.64
CA ALA A 909 34.29 -23.31 27.84
C ALA A 909 34.47 -22.80 26.40
N TRP A 910 35.09 -21.65 26.24
CA TRP A 910 35.44 -21.08 24.93
C TRP A 910 36.48 -21.93 24.19
N GLY A 911 37.57 -22.32 24.86
CA GLY A 911 38.64 -23.12 24.24
C GLY A 911 38.20 -24.49 23.71
N ARG A 912 37.08 -25.03 24.22
CA ARG A 912 36.49 -26.30 23.76
C ARG A 912 35.65 -26.17 22.48
N VAL A 913 35.28 -24.96 22.10
CA VAL A 913 34.49 -24.69 20.88
C VAL A 913 35.43 -24.25 19.76
N SER A 914 36.20 -25.20 19.26
CA SER A 914 37.09 -25.00 18.11
C SER A 914 36.91 -26.11 17.06
N GLY A 915 37.26 -25.84 15.81
CA GLY A 915 37.15 -26.79 14.71
C GLY A 915 35.70 -27.26 14.45
N ALA A 916 35.48 -28.57 14.37
CA ALA A 916 34.17 -29.15 14.02
C ALA A 916 33.06 -28.87 15.05
N ALA A 917 33.41 -28.61 16.32
CA ALA A 917 32.45 -28.26 17.36
C ALA A 917 31.80 -26.87 17.13
N TYR A 918 32.51 -25.95 16.48
CA TYR A 918 32.00 -24.60 16.20
C TYR A 918 30.84 -24.62 15.20
N GLY A 919 30.97 -25.39 14.11
CA GLY A 919 29.88 -25.54 13.14
C GLY A 919 28.60 -26.12 13.74
N ALA A 920 28.74 -27.10 14.65
CA ALA A 920 27.59 -27.65 15.39
C ALA A 920 26.99 -26.64 16.39
N ALA A 921 27.80 -25.75 16.96
CA ALA A 921 27.33 -24.71 17.87
C ALA A 921 26.51 -23.63 17.13
N ILE A 922 26.91 -23.25 15.91
CA ILE A 922 26.12 -22.35 15.05
C ILE A 922 24.76 -22.98 14.72
N ALA A 923 24.74 -24.25 14.32
CA ALA A 923 23.50 -24.96 14.01
C ALA A 923 22.56 -25.03 15.22
N ALA A 924 23.11 -25.30 16.41
CA ALA A 924 22.36 -25.25 17.67
C ALA A 924 21.83 -23.84 17.98
N ASN A 925 22.59 -22.78 17.69
CA ASN A 925 22.13 -21.40 17.86
C ASN A 925 20.96 -21.06 16.94
N ASP A 926 20.99 -21.49 15.68
CA ASP A 926 19.89 -21.29 14.76
C ASP A 926 18.63 -22.04 15.22
N ALA A 927 18.77 -23.25 15.74
CA ALA A 927 17.69 -24.01 16.35
C ALA A 927 17.12 -23.32 17.60
N PHE A 928 17.98 -22.80 18.49
CA PHE A 928 17.57 -21.99 19.64
C PHE A 928 16.83 -20.73 19.21
N GLY A 929 17.31 -20.04 18.18
CA GLY A 929 16.69 -18.87 17.59
C GLY A 929 15.31 -19.14 16.99
N ARG A 930 15.05 -20.35 16.47
CA ARG A 930 13.71 -20.78 16.07
C ARG A 930 12.83 -21.07 17.29
N ALA A 931 13.36 -21.80 18.28
CA ALA A 931 12.61 -22.18 19.47
C ALA A 931 12.17 -20.98 20.32
N ARG A 932 13.03 -19.98 20.51
CA ARG A 932 12.68 -18.77 21.29
C ARG A 932 11.62 -17.90 20.63
N ARG A 933 11.55 -17.89 19.29
CA ARG A 933 10.58 -17.09 18.52
C ARG A 933 9.15 -17.62 18.57
N VAL A 934 8.95 -18.85 19.05
CA VAL A 934 7.61 -19.43 19.26
C VAL A 934 6.85 -18.66 20.35
N ASN A 935 7.55 -18.14 21.36
CA ASN A 935 6.98 -17.31 22.42
C ASN A 935 7.55 -15.88 22.34
N SER A 936 6.72 -14.91 21.95
CA SER A 936 7.16 -13.52 21.75
C SER A 936 7.65 -12.84 23.04
N ALA A 937 7.09 -13.19 24.20
CA ALA A 937 7.54 -12.66 25.48
C ALA A 937 8.95 -13.17 25.82
N LEU A 938 9.22 -14.45 25.56
CA LEU A 938 10.54 -15.04 25.74
C LEU A 938 11.58 -14.44 24.78
N ASP A 939 11.22 -14.26 23.51
CA ASP A 939 12.09 -13.61 22.51
C ASP A 939 12.47 -12.19 22.95
N SER A 940 11.51 -11.42 23.46
CA SER A 940 11.74 -10.05 23.94
C SER A 940 12.70 -9.99 25.12
N VAL A 941 12.55 -10.89 26.11
CA VAL A 941 13.39 -10.90 27.31
C VAL A 941 14.82 -11.35 26.97
N LEU A 942 14.97 -12.35 26.09
CA LEU A 942 16.29 -12.80 25.63
C LEU A 942 17.03 -11.74 24.79
N ARG A 943 16.32 -10.97 23.94
CA ARG A 943 16.95 -9.85 23.20
C ARG A 943 17.47 -8.77 24.13
N LYS A 944 16.67 -8.38 25.13
CA LYS A 944 17.10 -7.40 26.13
C LYS A 944 18.37 -7.88 26.86
N ARG A 945 18.43 -9.16 27.21
CA ARG A 945 19.61 -9.76 27.83
C ARG A 945 20.84 -9.77 26.91
N GLU A 946 20.64 -9.98 25.61
CA GLU A 946 21.70 -9.88 24.62
C GLU A 946 22.26 -8.46 24.51
N ASP A 947 21.39 -7.44 24.50
CA ASP A 947 21.81 -6.04 24.50
C ASP A 947 22.59 -5.67 25.77
N GLU A 948 22.12 -6.12 26.94
CA GLU A 948 22.83 -5.95 28.22
C GLU A 948 24.21 -6.62 28.22
N ALA A 949 24.31 -7.82 27.64
CA ALA A 949 25.58 -8.54 27.50
C ALA A 949 26.56 -7.84 26.54
N ARG A 950 26.06 -7.27 25.42
CA ARG A 950 26.88 -6.46 24.51
C ARG A 950 27.45 -5.23 25.22
N LEU A 951 26.62 -4.55 26.00
CA LEU A 951 27.05 -3.38 26.77
C LEU A 951 28.13 -3.72 27.79
N SER A 952 27.97 -4.82 28.55
CA SER A 952 28.98 -5.25 29.53
C SER A 952 30.29 -5.67 28.86
N PHE A 953 30.21 -6.34 27.70
CA PHE A 953 31.37 -6.72 26.89
C PHE A 953 32.14 -5.49 26.35
N ASP A 954 31.44 -4.51 25.79
CA ASP A 954 32.05 -3.27 25.28
C ASP A 954 32.64 -2.39 26.39
N GLU A 955 32.02 -2.39 27.57
CA GLU A 955 32.54 -1.71 28.75
C GLU A 955 33.81 -2.37 29.26
N ALA A 956 33.85 -3.71 29.33
CA ALA A 956 35.05 -4.45 29.70
C ALA A 956 36.22 -4.19 28.74
N TYR A 957 35.96 -4.19 27.43
CA TYR A 957 36.97 -3.83 26.42
C TYR A 957 37.48 -2.40 26.61
N ARG A 958 36.59 -1.41 26.82
CA ARG A 958 37.00 -0.02 27.07
C ARG A 958 37.82 0.12 28.35
N LEU A 959 37.44 -0.57 29.41
CA LEU A 959 38.18 -0.58 30.68
C LEU A 959 39.57 -1.19 30.49
N LEU A 960 39.69 -2.33 29.80
CA LEU A 960 40.98 -2.94 29.47
C LEU A 960 41.84 -2.01 28.62
N LYS A 961 41.28 -1.41 27.55
CA LYS A 961 41.99 -0.48 26.66
C LYS A 961 42.48 0.76 27.41
N SER A 962 41.70 1.26 28.37
CA SER A 962 42.08 2.41 29.22
C SER A 962 43.23 2.14 30.18
N LYS A 963 43.44 0.88 30.57
CA LYS A 963 44.53 0.46 31.46
C LYS A 963 45.86 0.29 30.72
N LEU A 964 45.85 0.20 29.39
CA LEU A 964 47.04 0.06 28.55
C LEU A 964 47.72 1.41 28.30
N LYS A 965 49.06 1.46 28.36
CA LYS A 965 49.82 2.68 28.12
C LYS A 965 49.73 3.09 26.63
N PRO A 966 49.63 4.40 26.29
CA PRO A 966 49.50 4.87 24.91
C PRO A 966 50.65 4.53 23.94
N GLN A 967 51.79 4.07 24.44
CA GLN A 967 52.99 3.72 23.65
C GLN A 967 53.16 2.21 23.43
N ALA A 968 52.31 1.37 24.01
CA ALA A 968 52.34 -0.09 23.83
C ALA A 968 51.40 -0.50 22.69
N SER A 969 51.80 -0.20 21.44
CA SER A 969 50.99 -0.49 20.24
C SER A 969 50.70 -1.99 20.06
N TRP A 970 51.59 -2.85 20.53
CA TRP A 970 51.47 -4.30 20.43
C TRP A 970 50.39 -4.89 21.36
N ASP A 971 50.36 -4.49 22.63
CA ASP A 971 49.35 -4.98 23.59
C ASP A 971 47.94 -4.48 23.24
N GLN A 972 47.83 -3.27 22.68
CA GLN A 972 46.57 -2.75 22.15
C GLN A 972 46.08 -3.56 20.96
N GLN A 973 47.00 -3.95 20.06
CA GLN A 973 46.66 -4.80 18.92
C GLN A 973 46.21 -6.19 19.38
N LEU A 974 46.89 -6.80 20.35
CA LEU A 974 46.47 -8.10 20.92
C LEU A 974 45.10 -8.05 21.62
N LEU A 975 44.77 -6.93 22.30
CA LEU A 975 43.44 -6.72 22.88
C LEU A 975 42.37 -6.52 21.79
N ASP A 976 42.68 -5.74 20.75
CA ASP A 976 41.78 -5.49 19.63
C ASP A 976 41.49 -6.81 18.86
N ASP A 977 42.50 -7.65 18.66
CA ASP A 977 42.36 -8.97 18.05
C ASP A 977 41.51 -9.92 18.91
N ALA A 978 41.73 -9.95 20.23
CA ALA A 978 40.94 -10.76 21.17
C ALA A 978 39.46 -10.32 21.22
N TYR A 979 39.21 -9.01 21.18
CA TYR A 979 37.84 -8.46 21.12
C TYR A 979 37.15 -8.84 19.81
N GLN A 980 37.81 -8.64 18.66
CA GLN A 980 37.25 -8.98 17.35
C GLN A 980 36.96 -10.48 17.21
N GLU A 981 37.83 -11.34 17.74
CA GLU A 981 37.62 -12.79 17.72
C GLU A 981 36.33 -13.16 18.47
N LEU A 982 36.14 -12.65 19.69
CA LEU A 982 34.94 -12.95 20.48
C LEU A 982 33.68 -12.33 19.84
N ASP A 983 33.75 -11.11 19.31
CA ASP A 983 32.61 -10.44 18.65
C ASP A 983 32.14 -11.21 17.40
N GLN A 984 33.07 -11.71 16.58
CA GLN A 984 32.72 -12.54 15.41
C GLN A 984 31.97 -13.82 15.78
N HIS A 985 32.11 -14.29 17.03
CA HIS A 985 31.54 -15.54 17.52
C HIS A 985 30.40 -15.32 18.53
N TRP A 986 29.85 -14.09 18.58
CA TRP A 986 28.84 -13.65 19.55
C TRP A 986 27.67 -14.63 19.74
N ALA A 987 27.12 -15.12 18.64
CA ALA A 987 25.98 -16.04 18.63
C ALA A 987 26.25 -17.33 19.43
N VAL A 988 27.49 -17.82 19.39
CA VAL A 988 27.89 -19.03 20.12
C VAL A 988 28.21 -18.72 21.58
N LEU A 989 28.82 -17.55 21.86
CA LEU A 989 29.13 -17.10 23.22
C LEU A 989 27.89 -17.04 24.11
N MET A 990 26.76 -16.56 23.56
CA MET A 990 25.51 -16.43 24.32
C MET A 990 24.95 -17.76 24.83
N LEU A 991 25.27 -18.87 24.15
CA LEU A 991 24.81 -20.23 24.47
C LEU A 991 25.82 -21.05 25.25
N LEU A 992 27.00 -20.50 25.57
CA LEU A 992 28.01 -21.22 26.34
C LEU A 992 27.52 -21.51 27.78
N PRO A 993 28.08 -22.53 28.45
CA PRO A 993 27.76 -22.84 29.84
C PRO A 993 27.97 -21.64 30.77
N ASN A 994 26.96 -21.34 31.59
CA ASN A 994 26.88 -20.15 32.46
C ASN A 994 26.81 -18.81 31.72
N GLY A 995 26.61 -18.85 30.40
CA GLY A 995 26.45 -17.68 29.57
C GLY A 995 25.11 -16.97 29.78
N PRO A 996 24.92 -15.80 29.15
CA PRO A 996 23.82 -14.89 29.47
C PRO A 996 22.41 -15.44 29.22
N TYR A 997 22.22 -16.35 28.25
CA TYR A 997 20.91 -16.96 27.99
C TYR A 997 20.55 -18.02 29.03
N GLU A 998 21.50 -18.84 29.46
CA GLU A 998 21.26 -19.88 30.47
C GLU A 998 20.94 -19.26 31.84
N SER A 999 21.65 -18.18 32.22
CA SER A 999 21.38 -17.46 33.46
C SER A 999 19.97 -16.86 33.47
N LEU A 1000 19.58 -16.19 32.39
CA LEU A 1000 18.28 -15.54 32.28
C LEU A 1000 17.13 -16.56 32.33
N LEU A 1001 17.27 -17.69 31.62
CA LEU A 1001 16.27 -18.74 31.63
C LEU A 1001 16.13 -19.36 33.03
N GLN A 1002 17.22 -19.48 33.77
CA GLN A 1002 17.17 -19.93 35.16
C GLN A 1002 16.44 -18.93 36.06
N ASP A 1003 16.74 -17.63 35.96
CA ASP A 1003 16.09 -16.58 36.75
C ASP A 1003 14.58 -16.49 36.44
N LEU A 1004 14.20 -16.64 35.16
CA LEU A 1004 12.79 -16.67 34.74
C LEU A 1004 12.04 -17.90 35.27
N VAL A 1005 12.69 -19.06 35.30
CA VAL A 1005 12.09 -20.27 35.88
C VAL A 1005 11.94 -20.11 37.39
N GLU A 1006 12.98 -19.67 38.09
CA GLU A 1006 12.98 -19.52 39.55
C GLU A 1006 11.94 -18.49 40.02
N SER A 1007 11.80 -17.37 39.31
CA SER A 1007 10.81 -16.34 39.64
C SER A 1007 9.35 -16.75 39.41
N LEU A 1008 9.09 -17.63 38.45
CA LEU A 1008 7.74 -18.08 38.09
C LEU A 1008 7.36 -19.44 38.70
N GLU A 1009 8.31 -20.20 39.23
CA GLU A 1009 8.11 -21.56 39.75
C GLU A 1009 7.17 -21.60 40.97
N ALA A 1010 7.26 -20.63 41.87
CA ALA A 1010 6.40 -20.54 43.05
C ALA A 1010 4.92 -20.31 42.67
N ASP A 1011 4.68 -19.43 41.70
CA ASP A 1011 3.32 -19.12 41.22
C ASP A 1011 2.79 -20.22 40.28
N ALA A 1012 3.67 -20.92 39.55
CA ALA A 1012 3.32 -22.11 38.77
C ALA A 1012 2.81 -23.25 39.67
N GLY A 1013 3.54 -23.54 40.75
CA GLY A 1013 3.16 -24.58 41.71
C GLY A 1013 1.86 -24.28 42.48
N ALA A 1014 1.52 -22.99 42.62
CA ALA A 1014 0.27 -22.53 43.23
C ALA A 1014 -0.89 -22.38 42.24
N GLY A 1015 -0.68 -22.62 40.93
CA GLY A 1015 -1.70 -22.46 39.89
C GLY A 1015 -2.16 -21.01 39.68
N ARG A 1016 -1.32 -20.02 39.98
CA ARG A 1016 -1.65 -18.58 39.94
C ARG A 1016 -1.16 -17.86 38.69
N LEU A 1017 -0.41 -18.54 37.82
CA LEU A 1017 0.07 -17.97 36.57
C LEU A 1017 -1.08 -17.71 35.59
N SER A 1018 -1.04 -16.58 34.90
CA SER A 1018 -1.89 -16.35 33.73
C SER A 1018 -1.54 -17.32 32.60
N ASN A 1019 -2.43 -17.52 31.62
CA ASN A 1019 -2.16 -18.39 30.47
C ASN A 1019 -0.86 -18.02 29.74
N ASP A 1020 -0.60 -16.72 29.58
CA ASP A 1020 0.61 -16.22 28.92
C ASP A 1020 1.87 -16.46 29.78
N GLN A 1021 1.77 -16.29 31.10
CA GLN A 1021 2.86 -16.58 32.03
C GLN A 1021 3.13 -18.08 32.14
N ALA A 1022 2.11 -18.92 32.05
CA ALA A 1022 2.24 -20.37 32.04
C ALA A 1022 2.94 -20.85 30.75
N ALA A 1023 2.61 -20.28 29.59
CA ALA A 1023 3.29 -20.53 28.33
C ALA A 1023 4.75 -20.05 28.35
N LEU A 1024 5.01 -18.86 28.90
CA LEU A 1024 6.37 -18.34 29.10
C LEU A 1024 7.19 -19.25 30.03
N TYR A 1025 6.63 -19.65 31.17
CA TYR A 1025 7.27 -20.57 32.11
C TYR A 1025 7.58 -21.92 31.48
N GLY A 1026 6.64 -22.50 30.72
CA GLY A 1026 6.82 -23.77 30.01
C GLY A 1026 7.95 -23.71 28.98
N ALA A 1027 7.96 -22.67 28.14
CA ALA A 1027 9.00 -22.46 27.13
C ALA A 1027 10.38 -22.20 27.77
N ALA A 1028 10.44 -21.33 28.79
CA ALA A 1028 11.67 -21.00 29.50
C ALA A 1028 12.27 -22.23 30.23
N ARG A 1029 11.42 -23.03 30.89
CA ARG A 1029 11.83 -24.26 31.57
C ARG A 1029 12.37 -25.29 30.58
N THR A 1030 11.68 -25.51 29.47
CA THR A 1030 12.10 -26.51 28.47
C THR A 1030 13.45 -26.15 27.84
N LEU A 1031 13.64 -24.87 27.48
CA LEU A 1031 14.92 -24.40 26.94
C LEU A 1031 16.04 -24.39 27.99
N GLY A 1032 15.73 -23.98 29.22
CA GLY A 1032 16.66 -23.99 30.35
C GLY A 1032 17.14 -25.41 30.68
N ASP A 1033 16.23 -26.39 30.74
CA ASP A 1033 16.55 -27.79 30.99
C ASP A 1033 17.40 -28.39 29.85
N ALA A 1034 17.11 -28.02 28.59
CA ALA A 1034 17.91 -28.44 27.44
C ALA A 1034 19.36 -27.92 27.52
N LEU A 1035 19.55 -26.66 27.91
CA LEU A 1035 20.87 -26.04 28.11
C LEU A 1035 21.63 -26.68 29.27
N ARG A 1036 21.01 -26.84 30.45
CA ARG A 1036 21.65 -27.45 31.63
C ARG A 1036 22.06 -28.90 31.40
N ALA A 1037 21.24 -29.65 30.66
CA ALA A 1037 21.51 -31.06 30.38
C ALA A 1037 22.57 -31.28 29.29
N SER A 1038 23.07 -30.21 28.63
CA SER A 1038 24.15 -30.29 27.65
C SER A 1038 25.44 -29.65 28.15
N ALA A 1039 26.50 -30.44 28.23
CA ALA A 1039 27.83 -29.98 28.62
C ALA A 1039 28.50 -29.06 27.59
N ARG A 1040 27.98 -28.99 26.35
CA ARG A 1040 28.43 -28.06 25.28
C ARG A 1040 29.95 -28.06 25.05
N SER A 1041 30.58 -29.22 25.22
CA SER A 1041 32.04 -29.39 25.26
C SER A 1041 32.64 -30.03 24.00
N ASN A 1042 31.81 -30.61 23.14
CA ASN A 1042 32.23 -31.24 21.88
C ASN A 1042 31.09 -31.23 20.83
N GLU A 1043 31.42 -31.53 19.58
CA GLU A 1043 30.47 -31.53 18.45
C GLU A 1043 29.20 -32.37 18.73
N ALA A 1044 29.35 -33.57 19.32
CA ALA A 1044 28.23 -34.45 19.63
C ALA A 1044 27.29 -33.89 20.72
N SER A 1045 27.81 -33.10 21.66
CA SER A 1045 26.99 -32.40 22.66
C SER A 1045 26.20 -31.24 22.06
N TRP A 1046 26.78 -30.51 21.10
CA TRP A 1046 26.11 -29.43 20.37
C TRP A 1046 25.02 -29.94 19.42
N ARG A 1047 25.27 -31.02 18.67
CA ARG A 1047 24.23 -31.63 17.82
C ARG A 1047 23.05 -32.19 18.62
N ARG A 1048 23.32 -32.76 19.80
CA ARG A 1048 22.24 -33.20 20.71
C ARG A 1048 21.42 -32.03 21.25
N LEU A 1049 22.06 -30.90 21.49
CA LEU A 1049 21.39 -29.68 21.92
C LEU A 1049 20.51 -29.08 20.81
N GLU A 1050 21.04 -29.03 19.58
CA GLU A 1050 20.29 -28.63 18.37
C GLU A 1050 18.99 -29.44 18.22
N MET A 1051 19.08 -30.78 18.28
CA MET A 1051 17.91 -31.66 18.18
C MET A 1051 16.87 -31.37 19.27
N ARG A 1052 17.30 -31.10 20.50
CA ARG A 1052 16.39 -30.75 21.61
C ARG A 1052 15.69 -29.41 21.39
N PHE A 1053 16.37 -28.42 20.83
CA PHE A 1053 15.73 -27.13 20.53
C PHE A 1053 14.69 -27.26 19.42
N ASP A 1054 14.92 -28.10 18.41
CA ASP A 1054 13.94 -28.34 17.35
C ASP A 1054 12.69 -29.13 17.81
N GLU A 1055 12.76 -29.81 18.97
CA GLU A 1055 11.61 -30.51 19.57
C GLU A 1055 10.65 -29.56 20.30
N VAL A 1056 11.12 -28.41 20.78
CA VAL A 1056 10.31 -27.45 21.58
C VAL A 1056 9.13 -26.85 20.78
N PRO A 1057 9.29 -26.34 19.55
CA PRO A 1057 8.18 -25.84 18.74
C PRO A 1057 7.11 -26.90 18.42
N ARG A 1058 7.49 -28.19 18.41
CA ARG A 1058 6.59 -29.31 18.06
C ARG A 1058 5.74 -29.76 19.25
N ALA A 1059 6.17 -29.51 20.48
CA ALA A 1059 5.45 -29.86 21.69
C ALA A 1059 4.26 -28.90 21.95
N GLU A 1060 4.44 -27.59 21.80
CA GLU A 1060 3.35 -26.60 21.96
C GLU A 1060 2.27 -26.73 20.87
N ALA A 1061 2.66 -27.05 19.63
CA ALA A 1061 1.71 -27.31 18.55
C ALA A 1061 0.78 -28.52 18.82
N ARG A 1062 1.21 -29.51 19.63
CA ARG A 1062 0.36 -30.63 20.07
C ARG A 1062 -0.58 -30.23 21.19
N VAL A 1063 -0.14 -29.39 22.13
CA VAL A 1063 -0.96 -28.88 23.25
C VAL A 1063 -2.05 -27.92 22.76
N ALA A 1064 -1.77 -27.08 21.76
CA ALA A 1064 -2.77 -26.22 21.12
C ALA A 1064 -3.84 -27.02 20.33
N GLY A 1065 -3.49 -28.23 19.85
CA GLY A 1065 -4.43 -29.11 19.14
C GLY A 1065 -5.38 -29.90 20.05
N ASP A 1066 -4.98 -30.19 21.30
CA ASP A 1066 -5.78 -31.01 22.23
C ASP A 1066 -6.84 -30.19 22.99
N GLY A 1067 -6.67 -28.87 23.10
CA GLY A 1067 -7.68 -27.97 23.71
C GLY A 1067 -8.99 -27.84 22.92
N SER A 1068 -9.02 -28.30 21.66
CA SER A 1068 -10.22 -28.33 20.81
C SER A 1068 -11.06 -29.61 20.96
N ARG A 1069 -10.66 -30.55 21.83
CA ARG A 1069 -11.27 -31.89 21.90
C ARG A 1069 -11.72 -32.32 23.31
N THR A 1070 -12.23 -31.40 24.12
CA THR A 1070 -13.09 -31.78 25.26
C THR A 1070 -14.16 -30.72 25.51
N LEU A 1071 -15.32 -30.92 24.91
CA LEU A 1071 -16.66 -30.62 25.45
C LEU A 1071 -17.68 -31.31 24.54
N ASN A 1072 -17.90 -32.60 24.84
CA ASN A 1072 -19.15 -33.33 24.71
C ASN A 1072 -19.23 -34.27 25.92
#